data_AF-A0AAV5DX94-F1
#
_entry.id   AF-A0AAV5DX94-F1
#
_cell.length_a   1.000
_cell.length_b   1.000
_cell.length_c   1.000
_cell.angle_alpha   90.00
_cell.angle_beta   90.00
_cell.angle_gamma   90.00
#
_symmetry.space_group_name_H-M   'P 1'
#
loop_
_entity.id
_entity.type
_entity.pdbx_description
1 polymer ?
#
loop_
_entity_poly.entity_id
_entity_poly.type
_entity_poly.pdbx_seq_one_letter_code
_entity_poly.pdbx_strand_id
1 'polypeptide(L)'
;MQPRKNQDEINSPNSPKPLLPGSHYPTAHFPSLPFHMAVAASLSTPLHACLLPVLPNPSPCLNPAVRAFHTSGARRSPPRRHRRFAKPPSRNGSSPETGWCPVPPEQQPVNEYEALVASLPFSWAAGDLRLYCSRLATTGAAVAIFVGLPVAAFGGRGSDGLHLALGATGSGILAVTLAVVRMYLGWAYVGNRLLSATVEYEETGWYDGQVRSEMLIPAKQSIWVKTPEVLARDRLLGSFSVKPVLNRVKFTLVGLAFSLIFCILLYVNTENPKDRSGRLARLGSDRAVDAGGGRLGMAGRRGAMRPSSMRAALARSPATSFLLSAAVAALVVGGLYFWVVVSSFRLPDSGAVGCRPDGEGSWAIGVFYGKSPLELRAIELEGKSNGNSSAWPVANPVLTCATPTEAGFPSNFVADPFLYVEGDTLFLFFETKTTTSQQGDIGVARSKDEGATWEFLGIALDEAWHLSYPFVFKYENEIYMMPEGNKKKELRLYRATKFPLEWTLEKVLVNKPLIDASLVQYEGNWWLFASDFTRYGVEKNAELEIWYSNSPLGPWTQHNQNPIYKADKSLGARNGGRLFIFEGSLYRPGQDCSGTYGRKVRLYKVEKLSKEEYKEVPVNLGIEEPKKGRNAWNGMRYHHMDAQQLASGGWIAVMDGDRVPSGNSTRRSLFGYIGFLLAIVLVIFVGFVKGAINCYIPPSFWAPLTRRNELHRILPVHRFNQKVRRYSTSIGRYISTTKTRLNEKTWANRLFFCVVALIAIVNVCIAVHFLCSGNGAEEAYTYQGQHSQFTMVTMTYEARLWNLKLFIEHYSRCESVREIVVVWNKGNPPSSDAFDSTVPVRIRVEEINSLNNRFRVDPLIKTRAVLELDDDIMMTCTDLEKGFKVWREHPERMVGFYPRMIDGSPLQYRNERYARGKKGYNLILTGAAFMDSEFAFKKYWSEKAREGRDYVHKHFNCEDLLMNFLYANASAGSSRTVEYVHPAWAIDTSKLSSVAISRDTQKHYDIRTDCLAKFSSIYGSLPHKWEFGMRQDGWDK
;
A
#
# COMPACT_ATOMS: atom_id res chain seq x y z
N MET A 1 9.91 -71.11 9.30
CA MET A 1 8.81 -72.10 9.43
C MET A 1 7.48 -71.41 9.17
N GLN A 2 6.65 -71.96 8.28
CA GLN A 2 5.18 -71.88 8.38
C GLN A 2 4.72 -72.94 9.44
N PRO A 3 3.44 -73.04 9.92
CA PRO A 3 2.21 -72.99 9.09
C PRO A 3 0.83 -72.61 9.73
N ARG A 4 -0.22 -72.43 8.88
CA ARG A 4 -1.70 -72.66 9.12
C ARG A 4 -2.39 -71.79 10.21
N LYS A 5 -3.72 -71.64 10.37
CA LYS A 5 -5.01 -71.82 9.59
C LYS A 5 -6.01 -70.76 10.18
N ASN A 6 -7.30 -70.56 9.83
CA ASN A 6 -8.28 -71.33 9.04
C ASN A 6 -8.82 -70.59 7.78
N GLN A 7 -10.15 -70.48 7.60
CA GLN A 7 -10.80 -70.65 6.28
C GLN A 7 -12.32 -70.31 6.30
N ASP A 8 -12.97 -70.41 5.12
CA ASP A 8 -14.42 -70.55 4.86
C ASP A 8 -15.28 -69.26 4.92
N GLU A 9 -16.42 -69.06 4.22
CA GLU A 9 -16.80 -69.19 2.78
C GLU A 9 -18.16 -68.40 2.57
N ILE A 10 -18.91 -68.25 1.45
CA ILE A 10 -18.99 -68.89 0.11
C ILE A 10 -19.68 -67.96 -0.96
N ASN A 11 -19.48 -68.25 -2.26
CA ASN A 11 -20.22 -67.95 -3.54
C ASN A 11 -21.03 -66.64 -3.83
N SER A 12 -20.85 -65.89 -4.94
CA SER A 12 -20.97 -66.18 -6.42
C SER A 12 -22.42 -66.22 -7.01
N PRO A 13 -22.69 -66.09 -8.35
CA PRO A 13 -21.80 -65.77 -9.50
C PRO A 13 -22.37 -64.90 -10.70
N ASN A 14 -21.51 -64.68 -11.71
CA ASN A 14 -21.76 -64.68 -13.19
C ASN A 14 -22.12 -63.43 -14.04
N SER A 15 -21.68 -63.49 -15.30
CA SER A 15 -21.78 -62.51 -16.42
C SER A 15 -22.10 -63.24 -17.77
N PRO A 16 -22.44 -62.54 -18.88
CA PRO A 16 -21.45 -62.35 -19.97
C PRO A 16 -21.63 -61.07 -20.86
N LYS A 17 -20.81 -60.95 -21.93
CA LYS A 17 -20.79 -59.93 -23.02
C LYS A 17 -21.52 -60.47 -24.30
N PRO A 18 -21.41 -59.92 -25.55
CA PRO A 18 -20.85 -58.65 -26.09
C PRO A 18 -21.69 -57.93 -27.20
N LEU A 19 -21.22 -56.79 -27.76
CA LEU A 19 -21.21 -56.45 -29.22
C LEU A 19 -20.55 -55.07 -29.55
N LEU A 20 -20.31 -54.78 -30.84
CA LEU A 20 -19.69 -53.59 -31.50
C LEU A 20 -20.59 -53.15 -32.71
N PRO A 21 -20.51 -51.94 -33.33
CA PRO A 21 -19.33 -51.12 -33.75
C PRO A 21 -19.47 -49.59 -33.43
N GLY A 22 -18.73 -48.59 -33.96
CA GLY A 22 -17.49 -48.51 -34.77
C GLY A 22 -17.47 -47.39 -35.85
N SER A 23 -16.28 -47.03 -36.38
CA SER A 23 -15.97 -45.95 -37.37
C SER A 23 -16.08 -44.49 -36.85
N HIS A 24 -15.41 -43.44 -37.37
CA HIS A 24 -14.48 -43.26 -38.52
C HIS A 24 -13.33 -42.27 -38.17
N TYR A 25 -12.18 -42.38 -38.85
CA TYR A 25 -11.08 -41.38 -38.91
C TYR A 25 -11.03 -40.74 -40.33
N PRO A 26 -10.45 -39.52 -40.51
CA PRO A 26 -9.05 -39.45 -40.98
C PRO A 26 -8.19 -38.32 -40.36
N THR A 27 -6.88 -38.39 -40.60
CA THR A 27 -5.80 -37.53 -40.05
C THR A 27 -5.13 -36.63 -41.09
N ALA A 28 -4.54 -35.49 -40.70
CA ALA A 28 -3.55 -34.77 -41.52
C ALA A 28 -2.53 -33.91 -40.71
N HIS A 29 -1.30 -34.41 -40.61
CA HIS A 29 0.04 -33.78 -40.52
C HIS A 29 0.34 -32.36 -39.96
N PHE A 30 1.44 -32.32 -39.19
CA PHE A 30 2.29 -31.15 -38.85
C PHE A 30 3.02 -30.54 -40.09
N PRO A 31 3.55 -29.29 -39.99
CA PRO A 31 4.98 -29.15 -39.67
C PRO A 31 5.36 -28.01 -38.68
N SER A 32 6.07 -28.42 -37.62
CA SER A 32 7.23 -27.83 -36.91
C SER A 32 7.79 -26.40 -37.14
N LEU A 33 8.50 -25.96 -36.09
CA LEU A 33 9.58 -24.94 -35.97
C LEU A 33 9.18 -23.49 -35.53
N PRO A 34 10.08 -22.75 -34.84
CA PRO A 34 9.68 -21.80 -33.81
C PRO A 34 10.19 -20.36 -34.04
N PHE A 35 9.76 -19.42 -33.18
CA PHE A 35 10.43 -18.12 -33.05
C PHE A 35 10.67 -17.70 -31.60
N HIS A 36 11.90 -17.27 -31.32
CA HIS A 36 12.22 -16.47 -30.14
C HIS A 36 11.50 -15.13 -30.20
N MET A 37 11.12 -14.59 -29.04
CA MET A 37 11.15 -13.14 -28.84
C MET A 37 11.83 -12.81 -27.51
N ALA A 38 12.97 -12.11 -27.61
CA ALA A 38 13.70 -11.63 -26.45
C ALA A 38 13.05 -10.34 -25.93
N VAL A 39 12.96 -10.20 -24.61
CA VAL A 39 12.57 -8.95 -23.96
C VAL A 39 13.75 -7.98 -24.04
N ALA A 40 13.68 -7.02 -24.97
CA ALA A 40 14.65 -5.94 -25.12
C ALA A 40 13.95 -4.58 -24.94
N ALA A 41 14.39 -3.81 -23.94
CA ALA A 41 13.85 -2.48 -23.68
C ALA A 41 14.46 -1.43 -24.64
N SER A 42 13.66 -0.47 -25.10
CA SER A 42 14.17 0.76 -25.72
C SER A 42 13.31 1.97 -25.37
N LEU A 43 13.97 3.09 -25.10
CA LEU A 43 13.36 4.39 -24.83
C LEU A 43 13.34 5.21 -26.11
N SER A 44 12.16 5.58 -26.60
CA SER A 44 12.04 6.67 -27.59
C SER A 44 10.63 7.29 -27.63
N THR A 45 10.55 8.55 -27.20
CA THR A 45 9.53 9.48 -27.70
C THR A 45 9.98 10.06 -29.04
N PRO A 46 9.06 10.26 -29.99
CA PRO A 46 9.06 11.54 -30.68
C PRO A 46 7.67 12.21 -30.71
N LEU A 47 7.66 13.50 -31.02
CA LEU A 47 6.47 14.35 -31.11
C LEU A 47 6.16 14.71 -32.57
N HIS A 48 4.88 14.92 -32.86
CA HIS A 48 4.32 15.59 -34.06
C HIS A 48 4.49 14.91 -35.43
N ALA A 49 3.37 14.40 -35.95
CA ALA A 49 2.90 14.72 -37.31
C ALA A 49 1.35 14.68 -37.32
N CYS A 50 0.71 15.53 -38.12
CA CYS A 50 -0.75 15.51 -38.30
C CYS A 50 -1.14 14.48 -39.36
N LEU A 51 -2.26 13.77 -39.17
CA LEU A 51 -3.13 13.30 -40.25
C LEU A 51 -4.53 12.98 -39.70
N LEU A 52 -5.58 13.25 -40.51
CA LEU A 52 -6.98 13.01 -40.17
C LEU A 52 -7.44 11.62 -40.64
N PRO A 53 -8.13 10.82 -39.82
CA PRO A 53 -8.98 9.75 -40.33
C PRO A 53 -10.34 10.33 -40.75
N VAL A 54 -10.70 10.11 -42.01
CA VAL A 54 -11.96 10.56 -42.64
C VAL A 54 -13.16 9.73 -42.13
N LEU A 55 -14.33 10.38 -42.00
CA LEU A 55 -15.60 9.71 -41.70
C LEU A 55 -16.13 8.92 -42.91
N PRO A 56 -16.50 7.64 -42.77
CA PRO A 56 -17.29 6.93 -43.78
C PRO A 56 -18.80 7.20 -43.61
N ASN A 57 -19.37 7.88 -44.59
CA ASN A 57 -20.79 7.98 -44.95
C ASN A 57 -20.81 8.24 -46.48
N PRO A 58 -21.88 7.97 -47.26
CA PRO A 58 -23.30 7.77 -46.90
C PRO A 58 -23.77 6.34 -47.34
N SER A 59 -25.05 5.93 -47.50
CA SER A 59 -26.27 6.58 -48.06
C SER A 59 -27.55 5.74 -47.71
N PRO A 60 -28.77 5.93 -48.29
CA PRO A 60 -29.98 6.05 -47.45
C PRO A 60 -31.14 5.09 -47.79
N CYS A 61 -32.27 5.21 -47.08
CA CYS A 61 -33.59 4.97 -47.69
C CYS A 61 -34.78 5.66 -46.99
N LEU A 62 -35.78 5.99 -47.82
CA LEU A 62 -37.23 6.15 -47.53
C LEU A 62 -37.71 7.23 -46.53
N ASN A 63 -37.96 8.43 -47.07
CA ASN A 63 -39.15 9.21 -46.72
C ASN A 63 -40.41 8.61 -47.39
N PRO A 64 -41.60 8.78 -46.79
CA PRO A 64 -42.84 8.99 -47.54
C PRO A 64 -43.21 10.48 -47.60
N ALA A 65 -43.67 10.96 -48.74
CA ALA A 65 -44.18 12.33 -48.90
C ALA A 65 -45.69 12.33 -49.15
N VAL A 66 -46.42 13.25 -48.52
CA VAL A 66 -47.82 13.58 -48.86
C VAL A 66 -47.92 15.08 -49.12
N ARG A 67 -48.78 15.47 -50.06
CA ARG A 67 -48.78 16.79 -50.70
C ARG A 67 -49.43 17.88 -49.85
N ALA A 68 -49.03 19.12 -50.12
CA ALA A 68 -49.69 20.32 -49.59
C ALA A 68 -51.04 20.60 -50.27
N PHE A 69 -51.89 21.38 -49.59
CA PHE A 69 -52.98 22.15 -50.20
C PHE A 69 -53.01 23.56 -49.58
N HIS A 70 -53.32 24.58 -50.38
CA HIS A 70 -53.43 25.98 -49.96
C HIS A 70 -54.89 26.37 -49.68
N THR A 71 -55.12 27.22 -48.68
CA THR A 71 -56.13 28.31 -48.57
C THR A 71 -56.04 28.90 -47.13
N SER A 72 -55.49 30.08 -46.88
CA SER A 72 -56.01 31.47 -47.08
C SER A 72 -57.06 31.93 -46.05
N GLY A 73 -56.81 33.00 -45.26
CA GLY A 73 -57.87 33.63 -44.46
C GLY A 73 -57.49 34.57 -43.29
N ALA A 74 -57.27 35.85 -43.58
CA ALA A 74 -57.55 37.05 -42.76
C ALA A 74 -57.47 37.09 -41.19
N ARG A 75 -56.51 37.90 -40.71
CA ARG A 75 -56.58 38.94 -39.65
C ARG A 75 -57.75 38.96 -38.63
N ARG A 76 -57.41 39.08 -37.33
CA ARG A 76 -57.76 40.24 -36.44
C ARG A 76 -56.95 40.23 -35.13
N SER A 77 -56.96 41.32 -34.37
CA SER A 77 -56.18 41.54 -33.13
C SER A 77 -56.94 42.45 -32.13
N PRO A 78 -56.36 42.80 -30.96
CA PRO A 78 -56.67 42.25 -29.63
C PRO A 78 -57.69 43.07 -28.80
N PRO A 79 -58.08 42.58 -27.59
CA PRO A 79 -57.85 43.39 -26.39
C PRO A 79 -57.27 42.61 -25.17
N ARG A 80 -57.34 43.20 -23.96
CA ARG A 80 -56.50 42.90 -22.77
C ARG A 80 -57.27 42.35 -21.55
N ARG A 81 -56.53 41.60 -20.69
CA ARG A 81 -56.80 41.27 -19.24
C ARG A 81 -58.11 40.50 -18.96
N HIS A 82 -58.18 39.51 -18.06
CA HIS A 82 -57.56 39.38 -16.72
C HIS A 82 -57.10 37.94 -16.38
N ARG A 83 -56.30 37.79 -15.32
CA ARG A 83 -55.93 36.48 -14.73
C ARG A 83 -57.12 35.82 -14.01
N ARG A 84 -57.47 34.59 -14.40
CA ARG A 84 -57.90 33.50 -13.50
C ARG A 84 -57.35 32.17 -14.04
N PHE A 85 -56.86 31.30 -13.15
CA PHE A 85 -56.45 29.95 -13.53
C PHE A 85 -57.69 29.08 -13.78
N ALA A 86 -57.65 28.25 -14.82
CA ALA A 86 -58.67 27.24 -15.12
C ALA A 86 -58.04 25.85 -15.10
N LYS A 87 -58.80 24.84 -14.63
CA LYS A 87 -58.35 23.44 -14.63
C LYS A 87 -58.29 22.90 -16.08
N PRO A 88 -57.29 22.10 -16.46
CA PRO A 88 -57.36 21.24 -17.64
C PRO A 88 -58.32 20.05 -17.41
N PRO A 89 -58.88 19.45 -18.49
CA PRO A 89 -59.95 18.44 -18.41
C PRO A 89 -59.45 16.99 -18.25
N SER A 90 -60.40 16.09 -17.96
CA SER A 90 -60.17 14.64 -17.82
C SER A 90 -60.01 13.89 -19.15
N ARG A 91 -59.18 12.83 -19.11
CA ARG A 91 -58.91 11.81 -20.14
C ARG A 91 -60.05 11.50 -21.13
N ASN A 92 -59.67 11.28 -22.39
CA ASN A 92 -59.72 9.94 -23.00
C ASN A 92 -58.81 9.85 -24.24
N GLY A 93 -58.24 8.67 -24.49
CA GLY A 93 -57.29 8.41 -25.59
C GLY A 93 -56.25 7.36 -25.20
N SER A 94 -56.41 6.14 -25.71
CA SER A 94 -55.60 4.96 -25.34
C SER A 94 -54.33 4.83 -26.19
N SER A 95 -53.20 4.60 -25.52
CA SER A 95 -51.94 4.10 -26.09
C SER A 95 -51.27 3.19 -25.04
N PRO A 96 -50.26 2.37 -25.38
CA PRO A 96 -50.02 1.09 -24.69
C PRO A 96 -49.55 1.24 -23.23
N GLU A 97 -49.79 0.18 -22.45
CA GLU A 97 -49.50 0.08 -21.03
C GLU A 97 -48.03 0.39 -20.73
N THR A 98 -47.78 1.63 -20.31
CA THR A 98 -46.49 2.13 -19.87
C THR A 98 -46.47 2.12 -18.35
N GLY A 99 -45.46 1.44 -17.78
CA GLY A 99 -45.42 1.12 -16.35
C GLY A 99 -45.60 2.34 -15.45
N TRP A 100 -46.47 2.20 -14.44
CA TRP A 100 -46.77 3.25 -13.46
C TRP A 100 -45.49 3.80 -12.83
N CYS A 101 -45.18 5.06 -13.10
CA CYS A 101 -44.07 5.78 -12.50
C CYS A 101 -44.58 6.58 -11.29
N PRO A 102 -44.22 6.22 -10.03
CA PRO A 102 -44.68 6.92 -8.83
C PRO A 102 -43.89 8.21 -8.56
N VAL A 103 -42.81 8.47 -9.31
CA VAL A 103 -42.01 9.69 -9.19
C VAL A 103 -42.83 10.89 -9.71
N PRO A 104 -43.09 11.93 -8.89
CA PRO A 104 -43.78 13.14 -9.33
C PRO A 104 -43.13 13.74 -10.59
N PRO A 105 -43.89 14.20 -11.60
CA PRO A 105 -43.34 14.59 -12.89
C PRO A 105 -42.15 15.55 -12.82
N GLU A 106 -42.19 16.55 -11.93
CA GLU A 106 -41.13 17.56 -11.77
C GLU A 106 -39.81 16.98 -11.20
N GLN A 107 -39.85 15.80 -10.57
CA GLN A 107 -38.68 15.10 -10.01
C GLN A 107 -38.16 13.96 -10.91
N GLN A 108 -38.80 13.71 -12.06
CA GLN A 108 -38.36 12.69 -13.01
C GLN A 108 -37.08 13.15 -13.74
N PRO A 109 -36.02 12.31 -13.86
CA PRO A 109 -34.72 12.74 -14.39
C PRO A 109 -34.73 13.34 -15.81
N VAL A 110 -35.71 12.95 -16.64
CA VAL A 110 -35.91 13.53 -17.98
C VAL A 110 -36.50 14.96 -17.92
N ASN A 111 -37.39 15.22 -16.97
CA ASN A 111 -38.01 16.55 -16.79
C ASN A 111 -37.06 17.48 -16.01
N GLU A 112 -36.30 16.95 -15.05
CA GLU A 112 -35.16 17.67 -14.44
C GLU A 112 -34.13 18.07 -15.51
N TYR A 113 -33.88 17.22 -16.53
CA TYR A 113 -33.04 17.55 -17.67
C TYR A 113 -33.63 18.66 -18.55
N GLU A 114 -34.92 18.60 -18.92
CA GLU A 114 -35.55 19.65 -19.73
C GLU A 114 -35.57 21.01 -18.99
N ALA A 115 -35.87 21.00 -17.69
CA ALA A 115 -35.77 22.17 -16.82
C ALA A 115 -34.33 22.72 -16.76
N LEU A 116 -33.32 21.84 -16.65
CA LEU A 116 -31.92 22.25 -16.64
C LEU A 116 -31.48 22.84 -17.99
N VAL A 117 -31.89 22.23 -19.11
CA VAL A 117 -31.66 22.73 -20.48
C VAL A 117 -32.28 24.12 -20.69
N ALA A 118 -33.45 24.40 -20.13
CA ALA A 118 -34.10 25.71 -20.20
C ALA A 118 -33.46 26.76 -19.27
N SER A 119 -32.90 26.34 -18.13
CA SER A 119 -32.44 27.25 -17.08
C SER A 119 -31.17 28.04 -17.41
N LEU A 120 -31.02 29.23 -16.82
CA LEU A 120 -29.79 30.02 -16.86
C LEU A 120 -28.96 29.76 -15.58
N PRO A 121 -27.61 29.65 -15.66
CA PRO A 121 -26.78 29.67 -16.86
C PRO A 121 -26.62 28.30 -17.56
N PHE A 122 -27.23 27.23 -17.05
CA PHE A 122 -26.98 25.84 -17.47
C PHE A 122 -27.19 25.57 -18.98
N SER A 123 -28.23 26.19 -19.57
CA SER A 123 -28.49 26.24 -21.02
C SER A 123 -27.29 26.66 -21.87
N TRP A 124 -26.37 27.47 -21.34
CA TRP A 124 -25.19 27.91 -22.07
C TRP A 124 -24.24 26.74 -22.38
N ALA A 125 -24.11 25.80 -21.44
CA ALA A 125 -23.22 24.66 -21.58
C ALA A 125 -23.74 23.63 -22.61
N ALA A 126 -25.07 23.56 -22.81
CA ALA A 126 -25.72 22.72 -23.81
C ALA A 126 -25.76 23.35 -25.22
N GLY A 127 -25.80 24.69 -25.33
CA GLY A 127 -25.84 25.40 -26.62
C GLY A 127 -24.54 25.33 -27.44
N ASP A 128 -24.45 26.11 -28.51
CA ASP A 128 -23.28 26.13 -29.38
C ASP A 128 -21.99 26.57 -28.67
N LEU A 129 -20.87 25.92 -29.01
CA LEU A 129 -19.56 26.20 -28.41
C LEU A 129 -19.13 27.68 -28.55
N ARG A 130 -19.45 28.31 -29.70
CA ARG A 130 -19.18 29.74 -29.93
C ARG A 130 -20.00 30.64 -28.99
N LEU A 131 -21.27 30.30 -28.78
CA LEU A 131 -22.20 31.05 -27.94
C LEU A 131 -21.87 30.85 -26.44
N TYR A 132 -21.52 29.64 -26.04
CA TYR A 132 -20.98 29.30 -24.72
C TYR A 132 -19.74 30.14 -24.38
N CYS A 133 -18.68 30.06 -25.20
CA CYS A 133 -17.45 30.80 -24.96
C CYS A 133 -17.67 32.32 -24.98
N SER A 134 -18.51 32.84 -25.87
CA SER A 134 -18.87 34.26 -25.93
C SER A 134 -19.58 34.75 -24.65
N ARG A 135 -20.54 33.97 -24.13
CA ARG A 135 -21.25 34.30 -22.89
C ARG A 135 -20.33 34.25 -21.67
N LEU A 136 -19.43 33.28 -21.58
CA LEU A 136 -18.42 33.23 -20.51
C LEU A 136 -17.45 34.41 -20.59
N ALA A 137 -16.92 34.72 -21.78
CA ALA A 137 -16.02 35.86 -21.97
C ALA A 137 -16.69 37.20 -21.64
N THR A 138 -17.94 37.40 -22.06
CA THR A 138 -18.74 38.60 -21.75
C THR A 138 -18.99 38.72 -20.24
N THR A 139 -19.31 37.62 -19.56
CA THR A 139 -19.51 37.60 -18.10
C THR A 139 -18.21 37.94 -17.37
N GLY A 140 -17.08 37.34 -17.77
CA GLY A 140 -15.77 37.61 -17.18
C GLY A 140 -15.30 39.05 -17.40
N ALA A 141 -15.50 39.59 -18.61
CA ALA A 141 -15.19 40.99 -18.92
C ALA A 141 -16.07 41.96 -18.12
N ALA A 142 -17.37 41.70 -18.00
CA ALA A 142 -18.27 42.52 -17.20
C ALA A 142 -17.85 42.56 -15.71
N VAL A 143 -17.55 41.40 -15.10
CA VAL A 143 -17.07 41.36 -13.71
C VAL A 143 -15.71 42.03 -13.57
N ALA A 144 -14.78 41.80 -14.50
CA ALA A 144 -13.47 42.45 -14.49
C ALA A 144 -13.58 43.98 -14.57
N ILE A 145 -14.46 44.53 -15.42
CA ILE A 145 -14.61 45.98 -15.63
C ILE A 145 -15.42 46.64 -14.49
N PHE A 146 -16.55 46.07 -14.08
CA PHE A 146 -17.48 46.71 -13.15
C PHE A 146 -17.22 46.38 -11.66
N VAL A 147 -16.48 45.32 -11.36
CA VAL A 147 -16.16 44.90 -9.97
C VAL A 147 -14.65 44.84 -9.75
N GLY A 148 -13.93 44.12 -10.62
CA GLY A 148 -12.49 43.90 -10.51
C GLY A 148 -11.67 45.19 -10.56
N LEU A 149 -11.90 46.02 -11.58
CA LEU A 149 -11.13 47.24 -11.83
C LEU A 149 -11.35 48.32 -10.74
N PRO A 150 -12.58 48.62 -10.27
CA PRO A 150 -12.79 49.49 -9.12
C PRO A 150 -12.11 48.98 -7.84
N VAL A 151 -12.27 47.68 -7.50
CA VAL A 151 -11.66 47.11 -6.29
C VAL A 151 -10.14 47.15 -6.35
N ALA A 152 -9.54 46.84 -7.51
CA ALA A 152 -8.10 46.96 -7.73
C ALA A 152 -7.62 48.43 -7.64
N ALA A 153 -8.39 49.39 -8.18
CA ALA A 153 -8.05 50.81 -8.15
C ALA A 153 -8.11 51.40 -6.73
N PHE A 154 -9.08 51.00 -5.90
CA PHE A 154 -9.15 51.43 -4.49
C PHE A 154 -8.03 50.85 -3.62
N GLY A 155 -7.46 49.69 -3.97
CA GLY A 155 -6.38 49.05 -3.21
C GLY A 155 -4.96 49.59 -3.47
N GLY A 156 -4.73 50.34 -4.55
CA GLY A 156 -3.38 50.63 -5.06
C GLY A 156 -2.92 52.08 -4.97
N ARG A 157 -1.94 52.38 -4.10
CA ARG A 157 -1.15 53.63 -4.17
C ARG A 157 0.01 53.50 -5.17
N GLY A 158 -0.29 53.61 -6.46
CA GLY A 158 0.73 53.69 -7.52
C GLY A 158 0.18 53.34 -8.89
N SER A 159 0.38 54.21 -9.88
CA SER A 159 -0.21 54.09 -11.22
C SER A 159 0.59 53.16 -12.15
N ASP A 160 0.63 51.87 -11.83
CA ASP A 160 1.18 50.83 -12.70
C ASP A 160 0.02 50.03 -13.33
N GLY A 161 -0.49 50.51 -14.47
CA GLY A 161 -1.76 50.06 -15.06
C GLY A 161 -1.84 48.56 -15.40
N LEU A 162 -0.69 47.90 -15.54
CA LEU A 162 -0.61 46.45 -15.75
C LEU A 162 -1.07 45.65 -14.52
N HIS A 163 -0.76 46.11 -13.30
CA HIS A 163 -1.23 45.47 -12.07
C HIS A 163 -2.75 45.59 -11.90
N LEU A 164 -3.31 46.76 -12.21
CA LEU A 164 -4.75 47.00 -12.18
C LEU A 164 -5.48 46.10 -13.19
N ALA A 165 -4.96 45.99 -14.42
CA ALA A 165 -5.50 45.13 -15.46
C ALA A 165 -5.42 43.63 -15.08
N LEU A 166 -4.31 43.18 -14.49
CA LEU A 166 -4.14 41.79 -14.04
C LEU A 166 -5.08 41.46 -12.87
N GLY A 167 -5.18 42.32 -11.85
CA GLY A 167 -6.11 42.13 -10.73
C GLY A 167 -7.57 42.07 -11.18
N ALA A 168 -7.98 43.00 -12.05
CA ALA A 168 -9.31 43.00 -12.66
C ALA A 168 -9.59 41.70 -13.45
N THR A 169 -8.65 41.29 -14.31
CA THR A 169 -8.76 40.06 -15.11
C THR A 169 -8.85 38.81 -14.23
N GLY A 170 -8.07 38.73 -13.16
CA GLY A 170 -8.12 37.65 -12.18
C GLY A 170 -9.50 37.49 -11.54
N SER A 171 -10.15 38.58 -11.15
CA SER A 171 -11.53 38.52 -10.63
C SER A 171 -12.56 38.06 -11.67
N GLY A 172 -12.38 38.44 -12.94
CA GLY A 172 -13.23 38.00 -14.05
C GLY A 172 -13.12 36.50 -14.29
N ILE A 173 -11.88 35.97 -14.28
CA ILE A 173 -11.61 34.53 -14.39
C ILE A 173 -12.21 33.77 -13.20
N LEU A 174 -12.07 34.31 -11.97
CA LEU A 174 -12.62 33.68 -10.76
C LEU A 174 -14.15 33.61 -10.81
N ALA A 175 -14.84 34.70 -11.18
CA ALA A 175 -16.30 34.71 -11.29
C ALA A 175 -16.83 33.77 -12.39
N VAL A 176 -16.15 33.70 -13.54
CA VAL A 176 -16.46 32.72 -14.59
C VAL A 176 -16.21 31.30 -14.09
N THR A 177 -15.16 31.06 -13.31
CA THR A 177 -14.88 29.75 -12.69
C THR A 177 -16.03 29.33 -11.78
N LEU A 178 -16.52 30.22 -10.91
CA LEU A 178 -17.67 29.94 -10.04
C LEU A 178 -18.96 29.64 -10.84
N ALA A 179 -19.22 30.38 -11.92
CA ALA A 179 -20.36 30.12 -12.80
C ALA A 179 -20.27 28.75 -13.50
N VAL A 180 -19.07 28.37 -13.97
CA VAL A 180 -18.81 27.09 -14.63
C VAL A 180 -18.82 25.92 -13.61
N VAL A 181 -18.39 26.13 -12.36
CA VAL A 181 -18.59 25.16 -11.26
C VAL A 181 -20.08 24.98 -10.95
N ARG A 182 -20.86 26.06 -10.88
CA ARG A 182 -22.31 25.95 -10.67
C ARG A 182 -22.98 25.17 -11.79
N MET A 183 -22.59 25.41 -13.05
CA MET A 183 -23.04 24.62 -14.21
C MET A 183 -22.65 23.14 -14.09
N TYR A 184 -21.39 22.86 -13.72
CA TYR A 184 -20.90 21.49 -13.54
C TYR A 184 -21.75 20.69 -12.56
N LEU A 185 -22.06 21.27 -11.39
CA LEU A 185 -22.80 20.60 -10.33
C LEU A 185 -24.23 20.22 -10.76
N GLY A 186 -24.95 21.10 -11.47
CA GLY A 186 -26.29 20.78 -11.97
C GLY A 186 -26.29 19.72 -13.08
N TRP A 187 -25.38 19.84 -14.05
CA TRP A 187 -25.23 18.84 -15.11
C TRP A 187 -24.76 17.48 -14.58
N ALA A 188 -23.98 17.46 -13.49
CA ALA A 188 -23.55 16.22 -12.84
C ALA A 188 -24.69 15.56 -12.06
N TYR A 189 -25.46 16.36 -11.31
CA TYR A 189 -26.65 15.89 -10.58
C TYR A 189 -27.67 15.21 -11.51
N VAL A 190 -28.08 15.90 -12.58
CA VAL A 190 -29.05 15.33 -13.55
C VAL A 190 -28.43 14.18 -14.34
N GLY A 191 -27.17 14.30 -14.77
CA GLY A 191 -26.47 13.23 -15.50
C GLY A 191 -26.39 11.92 -14.70
N ASN A 192 -26.12 12.01 -13.39
CA ASN A 192 -26.11 10.85 -12.50
C ASN A 192 -27.52 10.26 -12.33
N ARG A 193 -28.55 11.09 -12.13
CA ARG A 193 -29.96 10.64 -11.99
C ARG A 193 -30.52 10.02 -13.28
N LEU A 194 -30.05 10.44 -14.45
CA LEU A 194 -30.37 9.80 -15.74
C LEU A 194 -29.70 8.42 -15.87
N LEU A 195 -28.38 8.33 -15.63
CA LEU A 195 -27.60 7.10 -15.80
C LEU A 195 -27.93 6.01 -14.75
N SER A 196 -28.39 6.42 -13.56
CA SER A 196 -28.81 5.55 -12.47
C SER A 196 -29.99 4.64 -12.82
N ALA A 197 -29.98 3.43 -12.27
CA ALA A 197 -31.11 2.49 -12.28
C ALA A 197 -32.21 2.85 -11.27
N THR A 198 -31.92 3.73 -10.31
CA THR A 198 -32.84 4.18 -9.26
C THR A 198 -33.02 5.69 -9.27
N VAL A 199 -34.21 6.14 -8.86
CA VAL A 199 -34.57 7.56 -8.69
C VAL A 199 -35.02 7.77 -7.25
N GLU A 200 -34.30 8.61 -6.52
CA GLU A 200 -34.74 9.13 -5.21
C GLU A 200 -35.72 10.28 -5.44
N TYR A 201 -36.85 10.26 -4.74
CA TYR A 201 -37.88 11.30 -4.86
C TYR A 201 -38.62 11.52 -3.54
N GLU A 202 -39.23 12.69 -3.41
CA GLU A 202 -40.03 13.11 -2.27
C GLU A 202 -41.52 12.99 -2.61
N GLU A 203 -42.25 12.19 -1.83
CA GLU A 203 -43.70 12.06 -1.95
C GLU A 203 -44.39 13.26 -1.28
N THR A 204 -44.81 14.23 -2.10
CA THR A 204 -45.57 15.40 -1.65
C THR A 204 -47.02 15.02 -1.33
N GLY A 205 -47.22 14.37 -0.17
CA GLY A 205 -48.50 13.80 0.25
C GLY A 205 -49.58 14.83 0.58
N TRP A 206 -50.22 15.39 -0.47
CA TRP A 206 -51.29 16.41 -0.31
C TRP A 206 -52.45 16.33 -1.31
N TYR A 207 -52.46 15.43 -2.31
CA TYR A 207 -53.51 15.40 -3.35
C TYR A 207 -54.04 14.02 -3.78
N ASP A 208 -53.95 13.01 -2.92
CA ASP A 208 -54.46 11.65 -3.18
C ASP A 208 -55.58 11.28 -2.18
N GLY A 209 -56.79 11.76 -2.47
CA GLY A 209 -57.96 11.65 -1.58
C GLY A 209 -58.61 10.26 -1.54
N GLN A 210 -57.90 9.23 -1.07
CA GLN A 210 -58.49 7.91 -0.82
C GLN A 210 -58.13 7.37 0.57
N VAL A 211 -59.14 7.27 1.44
CA VAL A 211 -58.95 7.08 2.89
C VAL A 211 -58.67 5.62 3.24
N ARG A 212 -57.51 5.39 3.86
CA ARG A 212 -57.32 4.34 4.88
C ARG A 212 -56.60 4.94 6.08
N SER A 213 -57.01 4.54 7.27
CA SER A 213 -56.62 5.16 8.53
C SER A 213 -55.35 4.54 9.11
N GLU A 214 -54.25 5.28 9.12
CA GLU A 214 -53.21 5.20 10.15
C GLU A 214 -52.48 6.55 10.23
N MET A 215 -51.95 6.90 11.40
CA MET A 215 -51.79 8.31 11.80
C MET A 215 -50.32 8.75 11.90
N LEU A 216 -50.03 9.93 11.31
CA LEU A 216 -48.79 10.72 11.46
C LEU A 216 -47.46 10.02 11.06
N ILE A 217 -47.15 10.06 9.77
CA ILE A 217 -45.81 9.75 9.22
C ILE A 217 -45.19 11.06 8.69
N PRO A 218 -43.96 11.45 9.11
CA PRO A 218 -43.24 12.57 8.49
C PRO A 218 -42.70 12.17 7.11
N ALA A 219 -42.59 13.15 6.20
CA ALA A 219 -42.31 12.96 4.77
C ALA A 219 -41.28 11.85 4.48
N LYS A 220 -41.73 10.84 3.73
CA LYS A 220 -40.95 9.64 3.41
C LYS A 220 -40.23 9.84 2.08
N GLN A 221 -38.91 9.89 2.12
CA GLN A 221 -38.09 9.91 0.92
C GLN A 221 -38.10 8.51 0.28
N SER A 222 -38.69 8.40 -0.90
CA SER A 222 -38.93 7.13 -1.59
C SER A 222 -37.92 6.89 -2.70
N ILE A 223 -37.68 5.61 -3.02
CA ILE A 223 -36.75 5.19 -4.06
C ILE A 223 -37.52 4.34 -5.06
N TRP A 224 -37.61 4.82 -6.30
CA TRP A 224 -38.17 4.06 -7.42
C TRP A 224 -37.04 3.39 -8.21
N VAL A 225 -37.29 2.16 -8.68
CA VAL A 225 -36.42 1.45 -9.62
C VAL A 225 -36.99 1.68 -11.03
N LYS A 226 -36.17 2.18 -11.96
CA LYS A 226 -36.60 2.41 -13.34
C LYS A 226 -36.90 1.08 -14.02
N THR A 227 -37.96 1.03 -14.82
CA THR A 227 -38.18 -0.10 -15.73
C THR A 227 -37.06 -0.15 -16.80
N PRO A 228 -36.79 -1.30 -17.44
CA PRO A 228 -35.71 -1.41 -18.43
C PRO A 228 -35.81 -0.39 -19.58
N GLU A 229 -37.02 -0.04 -19.99
CA GLU A 229 -37.31 0.88 -21.09
C GLU A 229 -36.98 2.32 -20.70
N VAL A 230 -37.40 2.74 -19.50
CA VAL A 230 -37.08 4.06 -18.94
C VAL A 230 -35.59 4.18 -18.66
N LEU A 231 -34.95 3.12 -18.15
CA LEU A 231 -33.51 3.07 -17.92
C LEU A 231 -32.72 3.15 -19.24
N ALA A 232 -33.16 2.47 -20.30
CA ALA A 232 -32.53 2.55 -21.62
C ALA A 232 -32.63 3.96 -22.22
N ARG A 233 -33.84 4.56 -22.19
CA ARG A 233 -34.08 5.94 -22.65
C ARG A 233 -33.20 6.95 -21.90
N ASP A 234 -33.24 6.91 -20.57
CA ASP A 234 -32.51 7.87 -19.73
C ASP A 234 -30.98 7.70 -19.86
N ARG A 235 -30.49 6.46 -20.01
CA ARG A 235 -29.06 6.21 -20.27
C ARG A 235 -28.61 6.69 -21.64
N LEU A 236 -29.45 6.58 -22.67
CA LEU A 236 -29.17 7.11 -24.00
C LEU A 236 -29.06 8.64 -23.93
N LEU A 237 -30.04 9.31 -23.32
CA LEU A 237 -30.03 10.78 -23.15
C LEU A 237 -28.86 11.25 -22.27
N GLY A 238 -28.55 10.55 -21.16
CA GLY A 238 -27.38 10.83 -20.33
C GLY A 238 -26.05 10.65 -21.07
N SER A 239 -25.94 9.64 -21.92
CA SER A 239 -24.70 9.31 -22.64
C SER A 239 -24.44 10.20 -23.86
N PHE A 240 -25.48 10.54 -24.63
CA PHE A 240 -25.34 11.32 -25.87
C PHE A 240 -25.58 12.82 -25.68
N SER A 241 -26.42 13.25 -24.74
CA SER A 241 -26.72 14.68 -24.51
C SER A 241 -25.95 15.26 -23.32
N VAL A 242 -25.93 14.58 -22.17
CA VAL A 242 -25.32 15.15 -20.95
C VAL A 242 -23.80 14.96 -20.90
N LYS A 243 -23.29 13.78 -21.26
CA LYS A 243 -21.85 13.46 -21.21
C LYS A 243 -20.95 14.43 -22.01
N PRO A 244 -21.31 14.87 -23.24
CA PRO A 244 -20.52 15.88 -23.96
C PRO A 244 -20.51 17.25 -23.27
N VAL A 245 -21.64 17.66 -22.69
CA VAL A 245 -21.76 18.92 -21.93
C VAL A 245 -20.90 18.89 -20.67
N LEU A 246 -20.94 17.79 -19.92
CA LEU A 246 -20.07 17.58 -18.76
C LEU A 246 -18.59 17.63 -19.14
N ASN A 247 -18.19 17.01 -20.25
CA ASN A 247 -16.80 17.06 -20.71
C ASN A 247 -16.39 18.48 -21.11
N ARG A 248 -17.23 19.21 -21.86
CA ARG A 248 -16.99 20.63 -22.22
C ARG A 248 -16.79 21.50 -20.98
N VAL A 249 -17.65 21.35 -19.97
CA VAL A 249 -17.57 22.09 -18.70
C VAL A 249 -16.30 21.72 -17.92
N LYS A 250 -15.95 20.44 -17.82
CA LYS A 250 -14.68 19.98 -17.19
C LYS A 250 -13.45 20.59 -17.87
N PHE A 251 -13.34 20.52 -19.20
CA PHE A 251 -12.22 21.14 -19.92
C PHE A 251 -12.20 22.67 -19.76
N THR A 252 -13.37 23.31 -19.63
CA THR A 252 -13.45 24.75 -19.33
C THR A 252 -12.88 25.06 -17.94
N LEU A 253 -13.22 24.28 -16.91
CA LEU A 253 -12.67 24.44 -15.56
C LEU A 253 -11.14 24.28 -15.54
N VAL A 254 -10.60 23.29 -16.25
CA VAL A 254 -9.15 23.10 -16.38
C VAL A 254 -8.48 24.30 -17.07
N GLY A 255 -9.06 24.79 -18.17
CA GLY A 255 -8.56 25.98 -18.87
C GLY A 255 -8.61 27.25 -18.01
N LEU A 256 -9.69 27.44 -17.23
CA LEU A 256 -9.84 28.56 -16.30
C LEU A 256 -8.86 28.47 -15.13
N ALA A 257 -8.62 27.28 -14.58
CA ALA A 257 -7.63 27.07 -13.52
C ALA A 257 -6.22 27.42 -14.00
N PHE A 258 -5.80 26.95 -15.18
CA PHE A 258 -4.54 27.37 -15.79
C PHE A 258 -4.49 28.87 -16.07
N SER A 259 -5.59 29.48 -16.54
CA SER A 259 -5.66 30.93 -16.79
C SER A 259 -5.52 31.75 -15.50
N LEU A 260 -6.14 31.31 -14.40
CA LEU A 260 -6.06 31.95 -13.09
C LEU A 260 -4.67 31.83 -12.49
N ILE A 261 -4.07 30.63 -12.55
CA ILE A 261 -2.68 30.39 -12.12
C ILE A 261 -1.71 31.25 -12.93
N PHE A 262 -1.88 31.33 -14.26
CA PHE A 262 -1.07 32.19 -15.12
C PHE A 262 -1.25 33.69 -14.79
N CYS A 263 -2.47 34.13 -14.52
CA CYS A 263 -2.76 35.51 -14.11
C CYS A 263 -2.11 35.86 -12.75
N ILE A 264 -2.22 34.99 -11.75
CA ILE A 264 -1.55 35.13 -10.44
C ILE A 264 -0.03 35.14 -10.61
N LEU A 265 0.53 34.22 -11.41
CA LEU A 265 1.96 34.19 -11.69
C LEU A 265 2.44 35.45 -12.40
N LEU A 266 1.66 36.05 -13.32
CA LEU A 266 2.01 37.34 -13.90
C LEU A 266 1.96 38.45 -12.84
N TYR A 267 0.89 38.55 -12.06
CA TYR A 267 0.68 39.57 -11.03
C TYR A 267 1.83 39.60 -9.99
N VAL A 268 2.21 38.43 -9.47
CA VAL A 268 3.34 38.27 -8.53
C VAL A 268 4.68 38.59 -9.18
N ASN A 269 4.87 38.31 -10.48
CA ASN A 269 6.11 38.64 -11.19
C ASN A 269 6.18 40.10 -11.70
N THR A 270 5.09 40.88 -11.61
CA THR A 270 5.10 42.31 -11.96
C THR A 270 5.41 43.24 -10.79
N GLU A 271 5.55 42.74 -9.55
CA GLU A 271 5.96 43.58 -8.40
C GLU A 271 7.28 44.31 -8.68
N ASN A 272 7.21 45.64 -8.69
CA ASN A 272 8.28 46.48 -9.22
C ASN A 272 9.40 46.64 -8.16
N PRO A 273 10.68 46.29 -8.42
CA PRO A 273 11.74 46.25 -7.40
C PRO A 273 12.03 47.56 -6.65
N LYS A 274 11.43 48.68 -7.07
CA LYS A 274 11.60 50.02 -6.51
C LYS A 274 11.20 50.11 -5.03
N ASP A 275 10.23 49.34 -4.55
CA ASP A 275 9.76 49.47 -3.16
C ASP A 275 10.75 48.91 -2.11
N ARG A 276 11.71 48.06 -2.52
CA ARG A 276 12.88 47.74 -1.66
C ARG A 276 13.85 48.91 -1.53
N SER A 277 13.92 49.80 -2.52
CA SER A 277 14.79 50.99 -2.48
C SER A 277 14.30 52.01 -1.46
N GLY A 278 12.99 52.29 -1.42
CA GLY A 278 12.39 53.25 -0.48
C GLY A 278 12.60 52.90 1.00
N ARG A 279 12.79 51.62 1.33
CA ARG A 279 13.07 51.16 2.70
C ARG A 279 14.56 51.25 3.09
N LEU A 280 15.46 51.34 2.12
CA LEU A 280 16.90 51.62 2.33
C LEU A 280 17.23 53.11 2.28
N ALA A 281 16.50 53.90 1.47
CA ALA A 281 16.71 55.35 1.35
C ALA A 281 16.57 56.09 2.70
N ARG A 282 15.69 55.63 3.60
CA ARG A 282 15.53 56.19 4.96
C ARG A 282 16.70 55.90 5.92
N LEU A 283 17.70 55.13 5.49
CA LEU A 283 18.96 54.86 6.20
C LEU A 283 20.19 55.46 5.49
N GLY A 284 19.98 56.16 4.37
CA GLY A 284 21.05 56.75 3.55
C GLY A 284 20.91 58.26 3.30
N SER A 285 20.00 58.94 4.02
CA SER A 285 19.76 60.38 3.87
C SER A 285 20.74 61.27 4.67
N ASP A 286 21.72 60.67 5.34
CA ASP A 286 22.87 61.38 5.92
C ASP A 286 24.08 61.22 5.00
N ARG A 287 24.71 62.35 4.65
CA ARG A 287 26.00 62.47 3.92
C ARG A 287 25.96 62.19 2.42
N ALA A 288 25.29 63.07 1.69
CA ALA A 288 25.76 63.53 0.39
C ALA A 288 25.68 65.07 0.35
N VAL A 289 26.84 65.74 0.45
CA VAL A 289 26.97 67.19 0.32
C VAL A 289 28.18 67.48 -0.57
N ASP A 290 27.97 68.41 -1.49
CA ASP A 290 28.90 69.07 -2.40
C ASP A 290 29.70 68.28 -3.44
N ALA A 291 29.92 68.99 -4.55
CA ALA A 291 30.65 68.58 -5.73
C ALA A 291 31.53 69.74 -6.20
N GLY A 292 32.53 69.45 -7.04
CA GLY A 292 33.28 70.47 -7.77
C GLY A 292 34.80 70.40 -7.56
N GLY A 293 35.52 71.06 -8.47
CA GLY A 293 36.97 71.11 -8.47
C GLY A 293 37.63 69.94 -9.22
N GLY A 294 38.61 70.25 -10.04
CA GLY A 294 39.49 69.26 -10.69
C GLY A 294 40.95 69.70 -10.62
N ARG A 295 41.79 69.07 -11.47
CA ARG A 295 43.25 69.23 -11.64
C ARG A 295 44.17 68.46 -10.68
N LEU A 296 45.20 67.88 -11.31
CA LEU A 296 46.53 67.47 -10.84
C LEU A 296 46.66 66.42 -9.71
N GLY A 297 47.78 65.68 -9.76
CA GLY A 297 48.36 65.02 -8.59
C GLY A 297 48.70 63.54 -8.75
N MET A 298 49.95 63.23 -9.10
CA MET A 298 50.57 61.98 -8.62
C MET A 298 50.93 62.15 -7.15
N ALA A 299 50.59 61.19 -6.30
CA ALA A 299 51.44 60.66 -5.22
C ALA A 299 50.77 59.45 -4.58
N GLY A 300 51.55 58.49 -4.07
CA GLY A 300 51.04 57.28 -3.43
C GLY A 300 51.51 57.10 -1.99
N ARG A 301 50.73 56.35 -1.21
CA ARG A 301 51.10 55.60 0.01
C ARG A 301 49.94 54.62 0.28
N ARG A 302 50.14 53.29 0.36
CA ARG A 302 50.77 52.54 1.47
C ARG A 302 50.30 53.07 2.84
N GLY A 303 49.38 52.46 3.58
CA GLY A 303 48.61 51.22 3.36
C GLY A 303 48.70 50.28 4.58
N ALA A 304 47.60 49.60 4.92
CA ALA A 304 47.58 48.56 5.97
C ALA A 304 46.43 47.57 5.69
N MET A 305 46.71 46.27 5.73
CA MET A 305 45.74 45.20 5.44
C MET A 305 45.52 44.36 6.69
N ARG A 306 44.30 44.35 7.25
CA ARG A 306 43.93 43.48 8.39
C ARG A 306 43.18 42.22 7.91
N PRO A 307 43.39 41.05 8.55
CA PRO A 307 42.91 39.77 8.05
C PRO A 307 41.46 39.46 8.45
N SER A 308 40.48 40.12 7.82
CA SER A 308 39.04 39.83 8.01
C SER A 308 38.29 39.46 6.72
N SER A 309 38.90 39.68 5.55
CA SER A 309 38.22 39.57 4.25
C SER A 309 37.88 38.15 3.81
N MET A 310 38.67 37.13 4.19
CA MET A 310 38.58 35.80 3.57
C MET A 310 37.31 35.01 3.96
N ARG A 311 36.89 35.08 5.23
CA ARG A 311 35.58 34.51 5.66
C ARG A 311 34.39 35.32 5.12
N ALA A 312 34.54 36.64 4.97
CA ALA A 312 33.49 37.52 4.45
C ALA A 312 33.30 37.43 2.92
N ALA A 313 34.32 37.04 2.16
CA ALA A 313 34.26 36.94 0.70
C ALA A 313 33.37 35.78 0.21
N LEU A 314 33.47 34.61 0.85
CA LEU A 314 32.67 33.42 0.52
C LEU A 314 31.15 33.65 0.70
N ALA A 315 30.76 34.47 1.67
CA ALA A 315 29.36 34.82 1.94
C ALA A 315 28.76 35.84 0.94
N ARG A 316 29.56 36.43 0.04
CA ARG A 316 29.13 37.54 -0.86
C ARG A 316 29.12 37.20 -2.35
N SER A 317 29.36 35.93 -2.72
CA SER A 317 29.26 35.52 -4.12
C SER A 317 27.80 35.30 -4.55
N PRO A 318 27.38 35.78 -5.73
CA PRO A 318 26.08 35.42 -6.32
C PRO A 318 25.90 33.89 -6.47
N ALA A 319 26.99 33.15 -6.67
CA ALA A 319 26.97 31.70 -6.75
C ALA A 319 26.63 31.05 -5.41
N THR A 320 27.24 31.49 -4.30
CA THR A 320 27.03 30.90 -2.98
C THR A 320 25.66 31.28 -2.41
N SER A 321 25.19 32.51 -2.64
CA SER A 321 23.83 32.91 -2.28
C SER A 321 22.75 32.17 -3.09
N PHE A 322 22.96 31.95 -4.40
CA PHE A 322 22.05 31.13 -5.22
C PHE A 322 22.00 29.67 -4.75
N LEU A 323 23.17 29.03 -4.58
CA LEU A 323 23.25 27.64 -4.14
C LEU A 323 22.66 27.44 -2.73
N LEU A 324 22.94 28.36 -1.79
CA LEU A 324 22.36 28.31 -0.45
C LEU A 324 20.83 28.47 -0.48
N SER A 325 20.31 29.40 -1.28
CA SER A 325 18.86 29.61 -1.43
C SER A 325 18.16 28.40 -2.04
N ALA A 326 18.77 27.78 -3.06
CA ALA A 326 18.26 26.56 -3.68
C ALA A 326 18.32 25.35 -2.73
N ALA A 327 19.38 25.22 -1.93
CA ALA A 327 19.51 24.19 -0.91
C ALA A 327 18.44 24.33 0.19
N VAL A 328 18.20 25.56 0.69
CA VAL A 328 17.14 25.83 1.68
C VAL A 328 15.76 25.51 1.10
N ALA A 329 15.47 25.90 -0.15
CA ALA A 329 14.20 25.56 -0.80
C ALA A 329 14.01 24.04 -0.96
N ALA A 330 15.07 23.31 -1.37
CA ALA A 330 15.05 21.86 -1.47
C ALA A 330 14.84 21.17 -0.10
N LEU A 331 15.49 21.68 0.96
CA LEU A 331 15.32 21.17 2.33
C LEU A 331 13.92 21.41 2.88
N VAL A 332 13.30 22.57 2.61
CA VAL A 332 11.92 22.85 3.01
C VAL A 332 10.93 21.93 2.27
N VAL A 333 11.09 21.75 0.96
CA VAL A 333 10.21 20.85 0.18
C VAL A 333 10.40 19.38 0.58
N GLY A 334 11.64 18.94 0.77
CA GLY A 334 11.96 17.60 1.26
C GLY A 334 11.46 17.36 2.68
N GLY A 335 11.56 18.35 3.56
CA GLY A 335 11.03 18.30 4.94
C GLY A 335 9.51 18.28 5.01
N LEU A 336 8.83 19.04 4.15
CA LEU A 336 7.36 18.98 4.02
C LEU A 336 6.90 17.64 3.44
N TYR A 337 7.60 17.09 2.45
CA TYR A 337 7.33 15.76 1.91
C TYR A 337 7.56 14.67 2.97
N PHE A 338 8.68 14.73 3.71
CA PHE A 338 8.94 13.85 4.85
C PHE A 338 7.84 13.96 5.92
N TRP A 339 7.38 15.17 6.25
CA TRP A 339 6.29 15.34 7.21
C TRP A 339 4.98 14.68 6.73
N VAL A 340 4.57 14.94 5.49
CA VAL A 340 3.31 14.40 4.93
C VAL A 340 3.34 12.89 4.69
N VAL A 341 4.49 12.32 4.32
CA VAL A 341 4.59 10.91 3.87
C VAL A 341 5.26 9.98 4.88
N VAL A 342 6.14 10.49 5.75
CA VAL A 342 7.00 9.68 6.63
C VAL A 342 6.75 9.93 8.11
N SER A 343 6.33 11.12 8.55
CA SER A 343 6.17 11.40 9.99
C SER A 343 5.04 10.64 10.70
N SER A 344 4.18 9.94 9.94
CA SER A 344 3.22 8.96 10.46
C SER A 344 3.89 7.68 11.01
N PHE A 345 5.13 7.40 10.61
CA PHE A 345 5.93 6.27 11.10
C PHE A 345 6.81 6.71 12.27
N ARG A 346 6.78 5.96 13.39
CA ARG A 346 7.81 6.13 14.43
C ARG A 346 9.16 5.67 13.87
N LEU A 347 10.19 6.48 14.11
CA LEU A 347 11.55 5.96 14.18
C LEU A 347 11.60 4.96 15.36
N PRO A 348 12.23 3.78 15.21
CA PRO A 348 12.39 2.85 16.32
C PRO A 348 13.21 3.49 17.44
N ASP A 349 12.90 3.16 18.69
CA ASP A 349 13.56 3.77 19.85
C ASP A 349 15.07 3.55 19.81
N SER A 350 15.83 4.65 19.85
CA SER A 350 17.27 4.68 19.58
C SER A 350 18.13 3.92 20.59
N GLY A 351 17.54 3.46 21.70
CA GLY A 351 18.17 2.59 22.70
C GLY A 351 18.17 1.09 22.37
N ALA A 352 17.31 0.61 21.46
CA ALA A 352 17.22 -0.82 21.14
C ALA A 352 18.39 -1.28 20.25
N VAL A 353 19.20 -2.24 20.72
CA VAL A 353 20.44 -2.67 20.04
C VAL A 353 20.18 -3.72 18.93
N GLY A 354 19.12 -4.52 19.05
CA GLY A 354 18.70 -5.51 18.06
C GLY A 354 17.59 -5.05 17.10
N CYS A 355 17.14 -5.97 16.23
CA CYS A 355 16.12 -5.83 15.19
C CYS A 355 16.29 -4.62 14.26
N ARG A 356 17.54 -4.31 13.89
CA ARG A 356 17.87 -3.16 13.03
C ARG A 356 17.93 -3.57 11.55
N PRO A 357 17.25 -2.88 10.62
CA PRO A 357 17.32 -3.21 9.19
C PRO A 357 18.74 -3.08 8.63
N ASP A 358 19.29 -4.16 8.08
CA ASP A 358 20.65 -4.19 7.51
C ASP A 358 20.67 -4.55 6.00
N GLY A 359 21.83 -4.99 5.49
CA GLY A 359 22.02 -5.36 4.09
C GLY A 359 21.69 -6.82 3.75
N GLU A 360 21.58 -7.69 4.75
CA GLU A 360 21.41 -9.14 4.58
C GLU A 360 19.96 -9.57 4.68
N GLY A 361 19.17 -9.00 5.61
CA GLY A 361 17.73 -9.21 5.69
C GLY A 361 17.12 -8.89 7.06
N SER A 362 15.84 -9.23 7.19
CA SER A 362 15.15 -9.34 8.48
C SER A 362 14.60 -10.76 8.62
N TRP A 363 15.49 -11.75 8.56
CA TRP A 363 15.13 -13.16 8.61
C TRP A 363 14.43 -13.53 9.92
N ALA A 364 13.37 -14.31 9.79
CA ALA A 364 12.60 -14.92 10.86
C ALA A 364 12.35 -16.39 10.53
N ILE A 365 11.91 -17.19 11.51
CA ILE A 365 11.69 -18.64 11.37
C ILE A 365 10.21 -18.99 11.62
N GLY A 366 9.66 -19.83 10.77
CA GLY A 366 8.31 -20.40 10.87
C GLY A 366 8.32 -21.93 11.02
N VAL A 367 7.25 -22.46 11.61
CA VAL A 367 6.98 -23.90 11.81
C VAL A 367 5.85 -24.36 10.88
N PHE A 368 6.01 -25.57 10.36
CA PHE A 368 5.07 -26.26 9.49
C PHE A 368 4.85 -27.70 9.99
N TYR A 369 3.65 -28.24 9.78
CA TYR A 369 3.30 -29.61 10.13
C TYR A 369 2.61 -30.31 8.95
N GLY A 370 2.69 -31.64 8.90
CA GLY A 370 2.07 -32.43 7.83
C GLY A 370 1.96 -33.92 8.16
N LYS A 371 1.22 -34.65 7.33
CA LYS A 371 1.21 -36.12 7.35
C LYS A 371 2.42 -36.73 6.62
N SER A 372 3.01 -35.96 5.71
CA SER A 372 4.22 -36.26 4.97
C SER A 372 5.07 -34.98 4.87
N PRO A 373 6.38 -35.07 4.54
CA PRO A 373 7.20 -33.89 4.29
C PRO A 373 6.90 -33.23 2.94
N LEU A 374 5.91 -33.74 2.18
CA LEU A 374 5.45 -33.23 0.88
C LEU A 374 4.03 -32.64 0.95
N GLU A 375 3.41 -32.62 2.14
CA GLU A 375 2.09 -32.06 2.41
C GLU A 375 2.14 -31.23 3.71
N LEU A 376 2.92 -30.14 3.69
CA LEU A 376 3.26 -29.32 4.85
C LEU A 376 2.45 -28.03 4.91
N ARG A 377 1.95 -27.70 6.10
CA ARG A 377 1.04 -26.57 6.38
C ARG A 377 1.57 -25.72 7.51
N ALA A 378 1.43 -24.40 7.38
CA ALA A 378 1.84 -23.44 8.40
C ALA A 378 1.07 -23.64 9.72
N ILE A 379 1.72 -23.37 10.85
CA ILE A 379 1.19 -23.64 12.20
C ILE A 379 -0.21 -23.05 12.46
N GLU A 380 -0.53 -21.88 11.88
CA GLU A 380 -1.86 -21.26 11.97
C GLU A 380 -3.01 -22.09 11.37
N LEU A 381 -2.71 -23.04 10.48
CA LEU A 381 -3.71 -23.91 9.86
C LEU A 381 -4.05 -25.14 10.72
N GLU A 382 -3.13 -25.57 11.57
CA GLU A 382 -3.19 -26.83 12.32
C GLU A 382 -3.66 -26.66 13.78
N GLY A 383 -3.92 -25.43 14.22
CA GLY A 383 -4.60 -25.14 15.49
C GLY A 383 -3.78 -25.33 16.76
N LYS A 384 -2.44 -25.37 16.64
CA LYS A 384 -1.51 -25.41 17.79
C LYS A 384 -1.63 -24.14 18.65
N SER A 385 -1.34 -24.26 19.94
CA SER A 385 -2.42 -24.16 20.94
C SER A 385 -2.01 -24.62 22.34
N ASN A 386 -1.21 -23.83 23.06
CA ASN A 386 -0.75 -24.12 24.43
C ASN A 386 -1.76 -23.73 25.56
N GLY A 387 -2.97 -23.30 25.20
CA GLY A 387 -4.04 -22.93 26.14
C GLY A 387 -3.90 -21.54 26.78
N ASN A 388 -2.68 -21.02 26.95
CA ASN A 388 -2.38 -19.82 27.72
C ASN A 388 -1.86 -18.63 26.89
N SER A 389 -1.54 -18.83 25.61
CA SER A 389 -1.03 -17.77 24.74
C SER A 389 -2.04 -16.64 24.54
N SER A 390 -1.55 -15.53 23.99
CA SER A 390 -2.36 -14.42 23.45
C SER A 390 -2.43 -14.44 21.92
N ALA A 391 -1.99 -15.55 21.32
CA ALA A 391 -1.93 -15.76 19.87
C ALA A 391 -2.92 -16.85 19.49
N TRP A 392 -4.02 -16.46 18.85
CA TRP A 392 -5.21 -17.30 18.60
C TRP A 392 -5.72 -17.16 17.17
N PRO A 393 -5.13 -17.89 16.21
CA PRO A 393 -4.09 -18.91 16.37
C PRO A 393 -2.69 -18.33 16.55
N VAL A 394 -1.74 -19.15 17.01
CA VAL A 394 -0.31 -18.92 16.75
C VAL A 394 -0.11 -18.90 15.23
N ALA A 395 0.67 -17.96 14.73
CA ALA A 395 0.95 -17.82 13.31
C ALA A 395 2.44 -17.61 13.06
N ASN A 396 2.92 -18.03 11.89
CA ASN A 396 4.30 -17.78 11.48
C ASN A 396 4.56 -16.27 11.22
N PRO A 397 5.76 -15.76 11.54
CA PRO A 397 6.90 -16.47 12.12
C PRO A 397 6.74 -16.70 13.63
N VAL A 398 7.27 -17.83 14.12
CA VAL A 398 7.24 -18.20 15.55
C VAL A 398 8.51 -17.78 16.30
N LEU A 399 9.59 -17.45 15.58
CA LEU A 399 10.83 -16.92 16.14
C LEU A 399 11.35 -15.76 15.28
N THR A 400 11.71 -14.65 15.91
CA THR A 400 12.31 -13.48 15.26
C THR A 400 13.55 -13.00 16.03
N CYS A 401 14.22 -11.97 15.50
CA CYS A 401 15.30 -11.23 16.19
C CYS A 401 14.91 -10.70 17.58
N ALA A 402 13.61 -10.54 17.86
CA ALA A 402 13.13 -10.06 19.15
C ALA A 402 13.44 -11.07 20.26
N THR A 403 13.23 -12.36 20.02
CA THR A 403 13.41 -13.45 21.01
C THR A 403 14.78 -13.43 21.72
N PRO A 404 15.94 -13.45 21.01
CA PRO A 404 17.24 -13.30 21.66
C PRO A 404 17.47 -11.88 22.20
N THR A 405 16.98 -10.83 21.52
CA THR A 405 17.20 -9.43 21.93
C THR A 405 16.51 -9.10 23.26
N GLU A 406 15.27 -9.57 23.47
CA GLU A 406 14.51 -9.44 24.72
C GLU A 406 15.14 -10.27 25.84
N ALA A 407 15.78 -11.40 25.52
CA ALA A 407 16.59 -12.18 26.44
C ALA A 407 17.98 -11.58 26.74
N GLY A 408 18.31 -10.40 26.19
CA GLY A 408 19.55 -9.67 26.44
C GLY A 408 20.70 -9.92 25.44
N PHE A 409 20.45 -10.65 24.35
CA PHE A 409 21.43 -10.99 23.31
C PHE A 409 21.09 -10.25 21.99
N PRO A 410 21.70 -9.08 21.68
CA PRO A 410 21.24 -8.23 20.59
C PRO A 410 21.41 -8.85 19.21
N SER A 411 20.30 -9.10 18.52
CA SER A 411 20.25 -9.78 17.23
C SER A 411 19.51 -8.96 16.17
N ASN A 412 19.93 -9.02 14.91
CA ASN A 412 19.25 -8.42 13.75
C ASN A 412 18.23 -9.37 13.11
N PHE A 413 18.52 -10.67 13.08
CA PHE A 413 17.75 -11.69 12.39
C PHE A 413 18.02 -13.07 12.97
N VAL A 414 17.15 -14.04 12.66
CA VAL A 414 17.34 -15.47 12.93
C VAL A 414 17.18 -16.27 11.64
N ALA A 415 18.16 -17.10 11.28
CA ALA A 415 18.23 -17.81 10.00
C ALA A 415 18.85 -19.22 10.15
N ASP A 416 18.89 -20.02 9.08
CA ASP A 416 19.42 -21.39 9.10
C ASP A 416 18.87 -22.31 10.25
N PRO A 417 17.53 -22.43 10.42
CA PRO A 417 16.92 -23.26 11.45
C PRO A 417 17.18 -24.77 11.28
N PHE A 418 17.91 -25.36 12.22
CA PHE A 418 17.96 -26.80 12.43
C PHE A 418 17.21 -27.22 13.70
N LEU A 419 16.33 -28.21 13.55
CA LEU A 419 15.56 -28.78 14.64
C LEU A 419 16.30 -29.97 15.29
N TYR A 420 16.07 -30.19 16.57
CA TYR A 420 16.44 -31.42 17.28
C TYR A 420 15.28 -31.83 18.19
N VAL A 421 14.71 -33.01 17.94
CA VAL A 421 13.53 -33.53 18.66
C VAL A 421 13.97 -34.50 19.76
N GLU A 422 13.66 -34.19 21.02
CA GLU A 422 13.96 -35.04 22.17
C GLU A 422 12.67 -35.33 22.96
N GLY A 423 12.04 -36.47 22.66
CA GLY A 423 10.69 -36.77 23.13
C GLY A 423 9.71 -35.73 22.60
N ASP A 424 8.93 -35.14 23.50
CA ASP A 424 7.99 -34.05 23.19
C ASP A 424 8.64 -32.65 23.23
N THR A 425 9.95 -32.55 23.54
CA THR A 425 10.67 -31.28 23.57
C THR A 425 11.33 -31.01 22.21
N LEU A 426 11.11 -29.80 21.69
CA LEU A 426 11.74 -29.33 20.46
C LEU A 426 12.87 -28.36 20.83
N PHE A 427 14.08 -28.61 20.35
CA PHE A 427 15.18 -27.64 20.35
C PHE A 427 15.38 -27.13 18.93
N LEU A 428 15.63 -25.83 18.80
CA LEU A 428 15.82 -25.14 17.52
C LEU A 428 17.13 -24.36 17.58
N PHE A 429 18.11 -24.78 16.79
CA PHE A 429 19.41 -24.13 16.61
C PHE A 429 19.36 -23.26 15.34
N PHE A 430 19.95 -22.08 15.38
CA PHE A 430 19.87 -21.10 14.29
C PHE A 430 21.07 -20.13 14.30
N GLU A 431 21.39 -19.53 13.14
CA GLU A 431 22.24 -18.35 13.09
C GLU A 431 21.51 -17.17 13.74
N THR A 432 22.18 -16.47 14.66
CA THR A 432 21.79 -15.14 15.15
C THR A 432 22.94 -14.17 14.96
N LYS A 433 22.68 -12.99 14.38
CA LYS A 433 23.74 -12.03 13.98
C LYS A 433 23.55 -10.66 14.62
N THR A 434 24.60 -10.07 15.19
CA THR A 434 24.54 -8.73 15.83
C THR A 434 24.91 -7.58 14.88
N THR A 435 24.36 -6.37 15.08
CA THR A 435 24.84 -5.17 14.34
C THR A 435 26.29 -4.81 14.69
N THR A 436 26.72 -5.07 15.93
CA THR A 436 27.99 -4.55 16.48
C THR A 436 29.20 -5.38 16.07
N SER A 437 29.09 -6.72 16.12
CA SER A 437 30.13 -7.64 15.65
C SER A 437 30.11 -7.81 14.13
N GLN A 438 28.94 -7.67 13.49
CA GLN A 438 28.69 -8.19 12.13
C GLN A 438 29.07 -9.69 11.99
N GLN A 439 29.06 -10.40 13.12
CA GLN A 439 29.28 -11.83 13.24
C GLN A 439 27.94 -12.52 13.48
N GLY A 440 27.80 -13.72 12.91
CA GLY A 440 26.71 -14.66 13.18
C GLY A 440 27.25 -15.73 14.12
N ASP A 441 26.49 -16.02 15.15
CA ASP A 441 26.80 -16.93 16.24
C ASP A 441 25.63 -17.92 16.38
N ILE A 442 25.82 -19.12 16.95
CA ILE A 442 24.75 -20.13 16.98
C ILE A 442 23.87 -19.95 18.22
N GLY A 443 22.64 -19.50 18.03
CA GLY A 443 21.61 -19.43 19.07
C GLY A 443 20.85 -20.75 19.22
N VAL A 444 20.25 -20.98 20.40
CA VAL A 444 19.31 -22.08 20.61
C VAL A 444 18.06 -21.66 21.40
N ALA A 445 16.90 -22.11 20.92
CA ALA A 445 15.61 -21.95 21.57
C ALA A 445 14.93 -23.30 21.81
N ARG A 446 13.95 -23.34 22.72
CA ARG A 446 13.20 -24.53 23.13
C ARG A 446 11.69 -24.31 23.08
N SER A 447 10.95 -25.28 22.54
CA SER A 447 9.49 -25.39 22.70
C SER A 447 9.15 -26.68 23.47
N LYS A 448 8.05 -26.61 24.24
CA LYS A 448 7.44 -27.74 24.96
C LYS A 448 5.94 -27.89 24.66
N ASP A 449 5.47 -27.18 23.62
CA ASP A 449 4.07 -26.97 23.30
C ASP A 449 3.83 -27.07 21.78
N GLU A 450 4.46 -28.05 21.15
CA GLU A 450 4.38 -28.32 19.70
C GLU A 450 4.70 -27.07 18.85
N GLY A 451 5.81 -26.41 19.15
CA GLY A 451 6.31 -25.26 18.40
C GLY A 451 5.47 -23.99 18.53
N ALA A 452 4.46 -23.98 19.40
CA ALA A 452 3.56 -22.84 19.59
C ALA A 452 4.25 -21.65 20.29
N THR A 453 5.17 -21.91 21.23
CA THR A 453 6.02 -20.87 21.84
C THR A 453 7.47 -21.32 21.99
N TRP A 454 8.39 -20.36 21.99
CA TRP A 454 9.83 -20.60 21.99
C TRP A 454 10.56 -19.79 23.06
N GLU A 455 11.26 -20.50 23.93
CA GLU A 455 12.09 -19.99 25.02
C GLU A 455 13.55 -19.94 24.54
N PHE A 456 14.14 -18.74 24.42
CA PHE A 456 15.56 -18.63 24.07
C PHE A 456 16.43 -19.05 25.27
N LEU A 457 17.34 -20.02 25.08
CA LEU A 457 18.17 -20.56 26.15
C LEU A 457 19.57 -19.95 26.20
N GLY A 458 20.05 -19.36 25.08
CA GLY A 458 21.36 -18.72 24.99
C GLY A 458 22.05 -18.96 23.65
N ILE A 459 23.31 -18.53 23.57
CA ILE A 459 24.24 -18.90 22.50
C ILE A 459 24.80 -20.29 22.82
N ALA A 460 24.66 -21.22 21.89
CA ALA A 460 25.18 -22.58 21.97
C ALA A 460 26.63 -22.69 21.45
N LEU A 461 27.02 -21.86 20.48
CA LEU A 461 28.38 -21.81 19.98
C LEU A 461 28.77 -20.39 19.52
N ASP A 462 29.87 -19.91 20.06
CA ASP A 462 30.57 -18.66 19.74
C ASP A 462 32.04 -19.01 19.42
N GLU A 463 32.60 -18.37 18.40
CA GLU A 463 33.96 -18.57 17.89
C GLU A 463 34.50 -17.23 17.37
N ALA A 464 35.80 -17.12 17.15
CA ALA A 464 36.43 -15.89 16.62
C ALA A 464 36.13 -15.60 15.13
N TRP A 465 35.08 -16.20 14.56
CA TRP A 465 34.58 -16.00 13.20
C TRP A 465 33.08 -16.32 13.11
N HIS A 466 32.43 -15.75 12.10
CA HIS A 466 31.01 -15.99 11.80
C HIS A 466 30.73 -17.47 11.49
N LEU A 467 29.75 -18.00 12.21
CA LEU A 467 29.13 -19.30 12.09
C LEU A 467 27.71 -19.14 11.53
N SER A 468 27.26 -20.12 10.75
CA SER A 468 25.85 -20.29 10.37
C SER A 468 25.55 -21.79 10.22
N TYR A 469 24.41 -22.17 9.65
CA TYR A 469 24.09 -23.55 9.26
C TYR A 469 24.37 -24.64 10.34
N PRO A 470 23.85 -24.51 11.57
CA PRO A 470 24.20 -25.41 12.69
C PRO A 470 23.57 -26.81 12.56
N PHE A 471 24.10 -27.67 11.68
CA PHE A 471 23.58 -29.02 11.47
C PHE A 471 23.76 -29.89 12.72
N VAL A 472 22.68 -30.09 13.50
CA VAL A 472 22.68 -30.94 14.72
C VAL A 472 22.16 -32.35 14.42
N PHE A 473 22.81 -33.37 14.99
CA PHE A 473 22.42 -34.78 14.90
C PHE A 473 22.89 -35.61 16.11
N LYS A 474 22.38 -36.85 16.24
CA LYS A 474 22.78 -37.83 17.27
C LYS A 474 23.54 -39.00 16.61
N TYR A 475 24.61 -39.47 17.23
CA TYR A 475 25.37 -40.63 16.77
C TYR A 475 26.07 -41.32 17.96
N GLU A 476 26.00 -42.66 18.05
CA GLU A 476 26.60 -43.45 19.16
C GLU A 476 26.26 -42.88 20.56
N ASN A 477 24.99 -42.51 20.77
CA ASN A 477 24.41 -41.81 21.92
C ASN A 477 24.84 -40.35 22.16
N GLU A 478 26.00 -39.93 21.65
CA GLU A 478 26.46 -38.54 21.72
C GLU A 478 25.68 -37.61 20.76
N ILE A 479 25.67 -36.30 21.06
CA ILE A 479 25.03 -35.27 20.24
C ILE A 479 26.12 -34.38 19.61
N TYR A 480 26.01 -34.14 18.31
CA TYR A 480 27.00 -33.41 17.52
C TYR A 480 26.38 -32.23 16.76
N MET A 481 27.17 -31.17 16.57
CA MET A 481 26.85 -30.00 15.74
C MET A 481 27.95 -29.79 14.71
N MET A 482 27.56 -29.55 13.46
CA MET A 482 28.46 -29.29 12.33
C MET A 482 28.06 -27.95 11.66
N PRO A 483 28.52 -26.80 12.17
CA PRO A 483 28.18 -25.48 11.63
C PRO A 483 28.99 -25.14 10.36
N GLU A 484 28.53 -24.16 9.57
CA GLU A 484 29.39 -23.53 8.57
C GLU A 484 30.53 -22.76 9.27
N GLY A 485 31.77 -23.14 8.93
CA GLY A 485 33.01 -22.51 9.40
C GLY A 485 33.82 -21.87 8.28
N ASN A 486 33.20 -21.50 7.16
CA ASN A 486 33.83 -21.08 5.90
C ASN A 486 35.00 -20.09 6.05
N LYS A 487 34.85 -19.05 6.89
CA LYS A 487 35.94 -18.09 7.21
C LYS A 487 37.20 -18.75 7.77
N LYS A 488 37.06 -19.84 8.54
CA LYS A 488 38.14 -20.65 9.11
C LYS A 488 38.76 -21.64 8.09
N LYS A 489 38.08 -21.91 6.99
CA LYS A 489 38.44 -22.86 5.91
C LYS A 489 38.51 -24.33 6.33
N GLU A 490 37.80 -24.69 7.39
CA GLU A 490 37.72 -26.04 7.95
C GLU A 490 36.24 -26.39 8.17
N LEU A 491 35.80 -27.56 7.71
CA LEU A 491 34.53 -28.14 8.18
C LEU A 491 34.78 -28.82 9.53
N ARG A 492 34.11 -28.34 10.57
CA ARG A 492 34.33 -28.73 11.96
C ARG A 492 33.13 -29.45 12.54
N LEU A 493 33.40 -30.42 13.41
CA LEU A 493 32.40 -31.15 14.18
C LEU A 493 32.64 -30.90 15.67
N TYR A 494 31.60 -30.42 16.35
CA TYR A 494 31.57 -30.18 17.78
C TYR A 494 30.67 -31.22 18.45
N ARG A 495 31.00 -31.64 19.67
CA ARG A 495 30.24 -32.58 20.50
C ARG A 495 29.71 -31.88 21.75
N ALA A 496 28.47 -32.13 22.12
CA ALA A 496 27.87 -31.54 23.32
C ALA A 496 28.51 -32.14 24.57
N THR A 497 29.09 -31.32 25.44
CA THR A 497 29.51 -31.74 26.80
C THR A 497 28.37 -31.62 27.80
N LYS A 498 27.45 -30.68 27.56
CA LYS A 498 26.21 -30.48 28.33
C LYS A 498 25.19 -29.77 27.43
N PHE A 499 24.38 -30.58 26.78
CA PHE A 499 23.36 -30.13 25.84
C PHE A 499 22.32 -29.21 26.51
N PRO A 500 21.84 -28.14 25.84
CA PRO A 500 22.16 -27.70 24.49
C PRO A 500 23.23 -26.58 24.41
N LEU A 501 23.88 -26.20 25.52
CA LEU A 501 24.66 -24.95 25.60
C LEU A 501 26.18 -25.10 25.68
N GLU A 502 26.72 -26.25 26.13
CA GLU A 502 28.17 -26.45 26.23
C GLU A 502 28.65 -27.50 25.23
N TRP A 503 29.60 -27.12 24.38
CA TRP A 503 30.11 -27.90 23.25
C TRP A 503 31.64 -27.83 23.19
N THR A 504 32.28 -28.92 22.77
CA THR A 504 33.73 -28.98 22.51
C THR A 504 34.00 -29.31 21.04
N LEU A 505 35.09 -28.79 20.46
CA LEU A 505 35.56 -29.26 19.15
C LEU A 505 35.99 -30.72 19.28
N GLU A 506 35.36 -31.61 18.50
CA GLU A 506 35.69 -33.04 18.46
C GLU A 506 36.66 -33.33 17.31
N LYS A 507 36.39 -32.79 16.11
CA LYS A 507 37.15 -33.13 14.90
C LYS A 507 37.06 -32.08 13.79
N VAL A 508 38.13 -31.94 13.01
CA VAL A 508 38.05 -31.34 11.67
C VAL A 508 37.72 -32.46 10.67
N LEU A 509 36.55 -32.39 10.03
CA LEU A 509 36.08 -33.42 9.10
C LEU A 509 36.71 -33.29 7.71
N VAL A 510 36.79 -32.06 7.20
CA VAL A 510 37.39 -31.75 5.90
C VAL A 510 38.16 -30.43 6.01
N ASN A 511 39.43 -30.42 5.58
CA ASN A 511 40.24 -29.20 5.53
C ASN A 511 39.93 -28.41 4.23
N LYS A 512 38.70 -27.92 4.15
CA LYS A 512 38.15 -27.08 3.06
C LYS A 512 37.17 -26.05 3.61
N PRO A 513 37.01 -24.89 2.94
CA PRO A 513 35.93 -23.93 3.18
C PRO A 513 34.60 -24.45 2.59
N LEU A 514 34.08 -25.53 3.18
CA LEU A 514 32.76 -26.07 2.83
C LEU A 514 31.64 -25.21 3.44
N ILE A 515 30.56 -25.09 2.68
CA ILE A 515 29.43 -24.19 2.86
C ILE A 515 28.15 -25.02 2.86
N ASP A 516 27.20 -24.70 3.73
CA ASP A 516 25.92 -25.42 3.86
C ASP A 516 26.08 -26.95 3.93
N ALA A 517 26.88 -27.41 4.89
CA ALA A 517 27.22 -28.82 5.04
C ALA A 517 26.07 -29.60 5.70
N SER A 518 25.53 -30.61 5.01
CA SER A 518 24.50 -31.51 5.53
C SER A 518 24.90 -32.98 5.42
N LEU A 519 24.62 -33.75 6.47
CA LEU A 519 24.90 -35.19 6.55
C LEU A 519 23.64 -36.03 6.39
N VAL A 520 23.78 -37.22 5.79
CA VAL A 520 22.74 -38.26 5.80
C VAL A 520 23.36 -39.66 5.74
N GLN A 521 22.77 -40.63 6.43
CA GLN A 521 23.07 -42.05 6.24
C GLN A 521 22.10 -42.63 5.21
N TYR A 522 22.62 -43.15 4.10
CA TYR A 522 21.81 -43.67 3.00
C TYR A 522 22.52 -44.85 2.32
N GLU A 523 21.77 -45.93 2.05
CA GLU A 523 22.27 -47.20 1.48
C GLU A 523 23.59 -47.68 2.14
N GLY A 524 23.60 -47.72 3.47
CA GLY A 524 24.71 -48.23 4.29
C GLY A 524 25.96 -47.34 4.36
N ASN A 525 26.00 -46.23 3.62
CA ASN A 525 27.11 -45.27 3.63
C ASN A 525 26.66 -43.96 4.31
N TRP A 526 27.62 -43.21 4.87
CA TRP A 526 27.41 -41.83 5.28
C TRP A 526 27.78 -40.90 4.14
N TRP A 527 26.92 -39.91 3.88
CA TRP A 527 27.08 -38.94 2.81
C TRP A 527 27.09 -37.52 3.38
N LEU A 528 27.98 -36.69 2.85
CA LEU A 528 28.14 -35.28 3.18
C LEU A 528 27.95 -34.47 1.90
N PHE A 529 26.94 -33.61 1.89
CA PHE A 529 26.64 -32.68 0.81
C PHE A 529 27.07 -31.28 1.25
N ALA A 530 27.80 -30.54 0.42
CA ALA A 530 28.21 -29.17 0.71
C ALA A 530 28.57 -28.38 -0.56
N SER A 531 28.64 -27.06 -0.49
CA SER A 531 29.21 -26.20 -1.53
C SER A 531 30.67 -25.84 -1.25
N ASP A 532 31.47 -25.61 -2.30
CA ASP A 532 32.79 -24.96 -2.24
C ASP A 532 32.74 -23.77 -3.21
N PHE A 533 33.02 -22.55 -2.74
CA PHE A 533 33.04 -21.34 -3.58
C PHE A 533 34.45 -20.80 -3.83
N THR A 534 35.50 -21.58 -3.57
CA THR A 534 36.89 -21.19 -3.85
C THR A 534 37.37 -21.61 -5.25
N ARG A 535 36.55 -22.35 -5.99
CA ARG A 535 36.92 -22.91 -7.29
C ARG A 535 36.90 -21.87 -8.40
N TYR A 536 37.98 -21.82 -9.17
CA TYR A 536 38.14 -20.85 -10.26
C TYR A 536 37.15 -21.11 -11.40
N GLY A 537 36.40 -20.07 -11.81
CA GLY A 537 35.52 -20.11 -12.98
C GLY A 537 34.06 -20.52 -12.71
N VAL A 538 33.66 -20.72 -11.45
CA VAL A 538 32.28 -21.12 -11.09
C VAL A 538 31.50 -19.93 -10.51
N GLU A 539 30.18 -19.87 -10.75
CA GLU A 539 29.32 -18.84 -10.15
C GLU A 539 29.04 -19.15 -8.66
N LYS A 540 29.12 -18.13 -7.79
CA LYS A 540 28.79 -18.29 -6.36
C LYS A 540 27.34 -18.79 -6.18
N ASN A 541 27.18 -19.80 -5.32
CA ASN A 541 25.93 -20.55 -5.08
C ASN A 541 25.50 -21.52 -6.21
N ALA A 542 26.36 -21.82 -7.20
CA ALA A 542 26.07 -22.75 -8.30
C ALA A 542 26.83 -24.10 -8.24
N GLU A 543 27.54 -24.39 -7.14
CA GLU A 543 28.40 -25.57 -6.96
C GLU A 543 27.90 -26.50 -5.84
N LEU A 544 28.01 -27.82 -6.05
CA LEU A 544 27.69 -28.87 -5.07
C LEU A 544 28.76 -29.97 -5.14
N GLU A 545 29.44 -30.24 -4.03
CA GLU A 545 30.26 -31.43 -3.82
C GLU A 545 29.53 -32.45 -2.94
N ILE A 546 29.70 -33.73 -3.27
CA ILE A 546 29.27 -34.88 -2.47
C ILE A 546 30.51 -35.61 -1.97
N TRP A 547 30.49 -36.05 -0.72
CA TRP A 547 31.53 -36.83 -0.08
C TRP A 547 30.90 -38.05 0.60
N TYR A 548 31.65 -39.14 0.75
CA TYR A 548 31.19 -40.35 1.42
C TYR A 548 32.17 -40.90 2.45
N SER A 549 31.64 -41.63 3.42
CA SER A 549 32.39 -42.35 4.45
C SER A 549 31.61 -43.54 5.00
N ASN A 550 32.26 -44.35 5.83
CA ASN A 550 31.64 -45.41 6.61
C ASN A 550 31.12 -44.90 7.99
N SER A 551 31.48 -43.66 8.39
CA SER A 551 31.14 -43.04 9.67
C SER A 551 30.93 -41.53 9.49
N PRO A 552 30.04 -40.85 10.23
CA PRO A 552 29.90 -39.39 10.15
C PRO A 552 31.16 -38.67 10.64
N LEU A 553 32.01 -39.35 11.39
CA LEU A 553 33.30 -38.85 11.86
C LEU A 553 34.40 -38.91 10.77
N GLY A 554 34.08 -39.40 9.57
CA GLY A 554 35.04 -39.61 8.49
C GLY A 554 35.96 -40.84 8.72
N PRO A 555 37.05 -41.00 7.94
CA PRO A 555 37.56 -40.06 6.94
C PRO A 555 36.63 -39.91 5.72
N TRP A 556 36.61 -38.72 5.13
CA TRP A 556 35.72 -38.37 4.02
C TRP A 556 36.44 -38.48 2.67
N THR A 557 35.82 -39.20 1.73
CA THR A 557 36.29 -39.37 0.35
C THR A 557 35.40 -38.58 -0.60
N GLN A 558 35.98 -37.89 -1.60
CA GLN A 558 35.18 -37.19 -2.62
C GLN A 558 34.41 -38.17 -3.51
N HIS A 559 33.20 -37.80 -3.91
CA HIS A 559 32.45 -38.50 -4.96
C HIS A 559 33.11 -38.28 -6.33
N ASN A 560 33.12 -39.31 -7.17
CA ASN A 560 33.86 -39.30 -8.44
C ASN A 560 33.36 -38.26 -9.46
N GLN A 561 32.12 -37.77 -9.33
CA GLN A 561 31.55 -36.75 -10.24
C GLN A 561 31.77 -35.31 -9.74
N ASN A 562 32.52 -35.08 -8.66
CA ASN A 562 32.60 -33.77 -8.02
C ASN A 562 33.19 -32.64 -8.91
N PRO A 563 32.62 -31.42 -8.82
CA PRO A 563 31.30 -31.08 -8.28
C PRO A 563 30.20 -31.46 -9.28
N ILE A 564 29.03 -31.78 -8.74
CA ILE A 564 27.84 -32.22 -9.47
C ILE A 564 27.28 -31.11 -10.36
N TYR A 565 27.19 -29.89 -9.82
CA TYR A 565 26.68 -28.70 -10.51
C TYR A 565 27.78 -27.67 -10.74
N LYS A 566 27.74 -27.00 -11.91
CA LYS A 566 28.80 -26.09 -12.42
C LYS A 566 28.29 -24.88 -13.22
N ALA A 567 26.98 -24.58 -13.20
CA ALA A 567 26.36 -23.74 -14.24
C ALA A 567 25.56 -22.53 -13.73
N ASP A 568 24.46 -22.75 -12.98
CA ASP A 568 23.49 -21.70 -12.66
C ASP A 568 22.98 -21.85 -11.22
N LYS A 569 23.09 -20.76 -10.44
CA LYS A 569 22.59 -20.63 -9.07
C LYS A 569 21.06 -20.70 -8.93
N SER A 570 20.30 -20.69 -10.03
CA SER A 570 18.86 -21.00 -9.99
C SER A 570 18.59 -22.49 -9.73
N LEU A 571 19.55 -23.37 -10.01
CA LEU A 571 19.36 -24.83 -9.97
C LEU A 571 19.36 -25.45 -8.57
N GLY A 572 19.45 -24.68 -7.48
CA GLY A 572 19.42 -25.26 -6.14
C GLY A 572 20.66 -26.06 -5.75
N ALA A 573 21.82 -25.73 -6.34
CA ALA A 573 23.07 -26.45 -6.09
C ALA A 573 23.52 -26.32 -4.62
N ARG A 574 23.55 -25.09 -4.08
CA ARG A 574 23.76 -24.82 -2.64
C ARG A 574 22.64 -25.48 -1.82
N ASN A 575 22.96 -26.17 -0.73
CA ASN A 575 21.97 -26.92 0.05
C ASN A 575 21.01 -25.99 0.82
N GLY A 576 19.75 -26.40 0.94
CA GLY A 576 18.70 -25.65 1.62
C GLY A 576 18.28 -26.23 2.97
N GLY A 577 19.16 -26.97 3.66
CA GLY A 577 18.91 -27.55 4.99
C GLY A 577 19.10 -29.06 5.04
N ARG A 578 18.33 -29.74 5.90
CA ARG A 578 18.52 -31.18 6.19
C ARG A 578 18.02 -32.06 5.03
N LEU A 579 18.84 -33.04 4.63
CA LEU A 579 18.39 -34.12 3.76
C LEU A 579 17.57 -35.14 4.56
N PHE A 580 16.43 -35.57 4.03
CA PHE A 580 15.53 -36.50 4.71
C PHE A 580 15.16 -37.69 3.81
N ILE A 581 14.80 -38.81 4.43
CA ILE A 581 14.34 -40.02 3.74
C ILE A 581 12.83 -40.13 3.91
N PHE A 582 12.11 -40.29 2.81
CA PHE A 582 10.66 -40.52 2.81
C PHE A 582 10.32 -41.62 1.79
N GLU A 583 9.49 -42.59 2.19
CA GLU A 583 9.14 -43.77 1.36
C GLU A 583 10.37 -44.47 0.75
N GLY A 584 11.44 -44.62 1.56
CA GLY A 584 12.72 -45.21 1.16
C GLY A 584 13.57 -44.36 0.20
N SER A 585 13.05 -43.23 -0.29
CA SER A 585 13.76 -42.33 -1.21
C SER A 585 14.42 -41.18 -0.45
N LEU A 586 15.62 -40.77 -0.88
CA LEU A 586 16.32 -39.61 -0.33
C LEU A 586 15.83 -38.31 -0.99
N TYR A 587 15.64 -37.26 -0.20
CA TYR A 587 15.25 -35.93 -0.64
C TYR A 587 16.27 -34.87 -0.16
N ARG A 588 16.57 -33.90 -1.03
CA ARG A 588 17.53 -32.82 -0.79
C ARG A 588 16.88 -31.44 -1.00
N PRO A 589 16.80 -30.59 0.04
CA PRO A 589 16.51 -29.17 -0.12
C PRO A 589 17.69 -28.43 -0.78
N GLY A 590 17.42 -27.47 -1.67
CA GLY A 590 18.43 -26.68 -2.37
C GLY A 590 18.00 -25.23 -2.64
N GLN A 591 18.93 -24.29 -2.62
CA GLN A 591 18.65 -22.84 -2.69
C GLN A 591 18.61 -22.29 -4.12
N ASP A 592 17.45 -21.80 -4.55
CA ASP A 592 17.35 -20.92 -5.71
C ASP A 592 17.89 -19.52 -5.33
N CYS A 593 19.05 -19.15 -5.89
CA CYS A 593 19.66 -17.83 -5.71
C CYS A 593 19.53 -16.93 -6.96
N SER A 594 18.52 -17.17 -7.81
CA SER A 594 18.27 -16.32 -8.97
C SER A 594 17.70 -14.95 -8.59
N GLY A 595 18.28 -13.86 -9.10
CA GLY A 595 17.83 -12.48 -8.89
C GLY A 595 18.08 -11.89 -7.50
N THR A 596 17.98 -12.69 -6.43
CA THR A 596 18.39 -12.35 -5.06
C THR A 596 18.95 -13.59 -4.36
N TYR A 597 19.79 -13.40 -3.35
CA TYR A 597 20.28 -14.49 -2.51
C TYR A 597 19.12 -15.11 -1.73
N GLY A 598 19.01 -16.45 -1.72
CA GLY A 598 17.96 -17.14 -0.96
C GLY A 598 16.54 -16.82 -1.43
N ARG A 599 16.30 -16.80 -2.74
CA ARG A 599 15.00 -16.45 -3.32
C ARG A 599 13.92 -17.46 -2.92
N LYS A 600 14.21 -18.76 -3.02
CA LYS A 600 13.37 -19.83 -2.48
C LYS A 600 14.12 -21.14 -2.29
N VAL A 601 13.62 -22.00 -1.42
CA VAL A 601 13.96 -23.43 -1.39
C VAL A 601 13.31 -24.14 -2.58
N ARG A 602 14.05 -25.09 -3.16
CA ARG A 602 13.59 -26.12 -4.10
C ARG A 602 13.82 -27.49 -3.45
N LEU A 603 12.95 -28.45 -3.75
CA LEU A 603 13.11 -29.82 -3.28
C LEU A 603 13.49 -30.75 -4.44
N TYR A 604 14.44 -31.63 -4.19
CA TYR A 604 14.90 -32.63 -5.14
C TYR A 604 14.72 -34.03 -4.58
N LYS A 605 14.20 -34.95 -5.39
CA LYS A 605 14.26 -36.39 -5.12
C LYS A 605 15.52 -36.95 -5.75
N VAL A 606 16.33 -37.65 -4.96
CA VAL A 606 17.52 -38.34 -5.44
C VAL A 606 17.06 -39.67 -6.06
N GLU A 607 17.35 -39.87 -7.35
CA GLU A 607 17.07 -41.12 -8.08
C GLU A 607 18.23 -42.11 -8.00
N LYS A 608 19.46 -41.62 -7.83
CA LYS A 608 20.68 -42.42 -7.69
C LYS A 608 21.71 -41.73 -6.81
N LEU A 609 22.36 -42.51 -5.94
CA LEU A 609 23.49 -42.09 -5.10
C LEU A 609 24.43 -43.28 -4.88
N SER A 610 25.35 -43.52 -5.82
CA SER A 610 26.49 -44.44 -5.63
C SER A 610 27.79 -43.64 -5.43
N LYS A 611 28.95 -44.31 -5.37
CA LYS A 611 30.27 -43.63 -5.27
C LYS A 611 30.74 -43.09 -6.64
N GLU A 612 30.03 -43.46 -7.70
CA GLU A 612 30.33 -43.24 -9.11
C GLU A 612 29.26 -42.42 -9.83
N GLU A 613 27.99 -42.53 -9.44
CA GLU A 613 26.84 -41.88 -10.09
C GLU A 613 25.91 -41.18 -9.09
N TYR A 614 25.67 -39.89 -9.30
CA TYR A 614 24.63 -39.13 -8.63
C TYR A 614 23.59 -38.64 -9.64
N LYS A 615 22.31 -38.72 -9.28
CA LYS A 615 21.22 -38.12 -10.06
C LYS A 615 20.08 -37.69 -9.15
N GLU A 616 19.60 -36.47 -9.32
CA GLU A 616 18.41 -35.93 -8.67
C GLU A 616 17.42 -35.33 -9.70
N VAL A 617 16.15 -35.26 -9.34
CA VAL A 617 15.08 -34.63 -10.12
C VAL A 617 14.26 -33.66 -9.25
N PRO A 618 13.86 -32.49 -9.77
CA PRO A 618 13.07 -31.53 -9.01
C PRO A 618 11.67 -32.09 -8.73
N VAL A 619 11.18 -31.88 -7.52
CA VAL A 619 9.82 -32.23 -7.08
C VAL A 619 9.13 -31.00 -6.46
N ASN A 620 7.82 -31.10 -6.21
CA ASN A 620 7.13 -30.05 -5.47
C ASN A 620 7.61 -30.02 -4.01
N LEU A 621 7.78 -28.83 -3.45
CA LEU A 621 8.20 -28.60 -2.06
C LEU A 621 7.11 -28.98 -1.05
N GLY A 622 5.84 -28.99 -1.46
CA GLY A 622 4.72 -29.36 -0.59
C GLY A 622 4.25 -28.26 0.36
N ILE A 623 4.76 -27.04 0.20
CA ILE A 623 4.39 -25.82 0.95
C ILE A 623 3.80 -24.80 -0.04
N GLU A 624 2.68 -24.15 0.31
CA GLU A 624 2.05 -23.12 -0.54
C GLU A 624 2.85 -21.80 -0.53
N GLU A 625 3.12 -21.22 -1.71
CA GLU A 625 3.82 -19.92 -1.80
C GLU A 625 2.90 -18.77 -1.34
N PRO A 626 3.39 -17.85 -0.47
CA PRO A 626 2.56 -16.81 0.14
C PRO A 626 2.15 -15.70 -0.84
N LYS A 627 0.85 -15.59 -1.11
CA LYS A 627 0.27 -14.65 -2.09
C LYS A 627 0.43 -13.16 -1.73
N LYS A 628 0.73 -12.82 -0.47
CA LYS A 628 0.89 -11.42 0.00
C LYS A 628 2.23 -10.77 -0.41
N GLY A 629 3.18 -11.55 -0.95
CA GLY A 629 4.51 -11.04 -1.31
C GLY A 629 5.21 -10.38 -0.11
N ARG A 630 5.62 -9.12 -0.22
CA ARG A 630 6.33 -8.37 0.84
C ARG A 630 5.56 -8.23 2.16
N ASN A 631 4.25 -8.49 2.17
CA ASN A 631 3.40 -8.42 3.36
C ASN A 631 3.14 -9.81 3.98
N ALA A 632 3.97 -10.81 3.63
CA ALA A 632 4.12 -12.06 4.35
C ALA A 632 5.60 -12.25 4.72
N TRP A 633 5.87 -12.73 5.93
CA TRP A 633 7.20 -12.84 6.52
C TRP A 633 8.24 -13.56 5.65
N ASN A 634 7.83 -14.58 4.88
CA ASN A 634 8.66 -15.33 3.93
C ASN A 634 8.37 -15.00 2.45
N GLY A 635 7.66 -13.91 2.14
CA GLY A 635 7.11 -13.66 0.81
C GLY A 635 8.02 -12.97 -0.21
N MET A 636 9.30 -12.74 0.11
CA MET A 636 10.33 -12.40 -0.90
C MET A 636 11.50 -13.38 -0.94
N ARG A 637 11.78 -14.07 0.17
CA ARG A 637 12.92 -14.96 0.36
C ARG A 637 12.62 -16.03 1.42
N TYR A 638 13.22 -17.20 1.23
CA TYR A 638 13.34 -18.31 2.17
C TYR A 638 14.41 -19.26 1.60
N HIS A 639 15.38 -19.72 2.40
CA HIS A 639 16.51 -20.48 1.88
C HIS A 639 16.88 -21.74 2.68
N HIS A 640 16.38 -21.87 3.90
CA HIS A 640 16.61 -23.04 4.73
C HIS A 640 15.31 -23.76 5.09
N MET A 641 15.36 -25.09 5.13
CA MET A 641 14.30 -25.98 5.59
C MET A 641 14.90 -27.24 6.24
N ASP A 642 14.60 -27.47 7.51
CA ASP A 642 14.82 -28.76 8.19
C ASP A 642 13.46 -29.44 8.40
N ALA A 643 13.32 -30.69 7.97
CA ALA A 643 12.09 -31.47 8.08
C ALA A 643 12.38 -32.84 8.72
N GLN A 644 11.60 -33.20 9.75
CA GLN A 644 11.81 -34.39 10.57
C GLN A 644 10.48 -35.08 10.90
N GLN A 645 10.55 -36.40 11.08
CA GLN A 645 9.41 -37.19 11.51
C GLN A 645 9.31 -37.19 13.04
N LEU A 646 8.11 -36.96 13.57
CA LEU A 646 7.78 -36.99 14.98
C LEU A 646 7.54 -38.44 15.45
N ALA A 647 7.67 -38.67 16.76
CA ALA A 647 7.32 -39.97 17.37
C ALA A 647 5.85 -40.39 17.16
N SER A 648 4.96 -39.43 16.86
CA SER A 648 3.56 -39.66 16.48
C SER A 648 3.37 -40.14 15.02
N GLY A 649 4.45 -40.26 14.25
CA GLY A 649 4.44 -40.64 12.82
C GLY A 649 4.17 -39.48 11.85
N GLY A 650 3.63 -38.35 12.33
CA GLY A 650 3.50 -37.12 11.55
C GLY A 650 4.85 -36.41 11.33
N TRP A 651 4.85 -35.35 10.53
CA TRP A 651 6.05 -34.58 10.18
C TRP A 651 5.96 -33.14 10.69
N ILE A 652 7.12 -32.62 11.11
CA ILE A 652 7.36 -31.21 11.41
C ILE A 652 8.43 -30.69 10.45
N ALA A 653 8.34 -29.42 10.07
CA ALA A 653 9.42 -28.70 9.41
C ALA A 653 9.58 -27.29 9.98
N VAL A 654 10.81 -26.79 9.97
CA VAL A 654 11.15 -25.39 10.27
C VAL A 654 11.77 -24.74 9.04
N MET A 655 11.46 -23.48 8.79
CA MET A 655 11.87 -22.75 7.59
C MET A 655 12.21 -21.30 7.94
N ASP A 656 13.27 -20.74 7.35
CA ASP A 656 13.53 -19.30 7.43
C ASP A 656 12.78 -18.51 6.35
N GLY A 657 12.72 -17.18 6.49
CA GLY A 657 12.08 -16.30 5.52
C GLY A 657 12.29 -14.82 5.77
N ASP A 658 12.27 -14.03 4.70
CA ASP A 658 12.33 -12.55 4.76
C ASP A 658 11.36 -11.90 3.75
N ARG A 659 10.77 -10.79 4.20
CA ARG A 659 9.90 -9.85 3.46
C ARG A 659 10.67 -8.98 2.46
N VAL A 660 12.00 -8.93 2.59
CA VAL A 660 12.87 -7.95 1.93
C VAL A 660 13.89 -8.66 1.00
N PRO A 661 14.24 -8.10 -0.18
CA PRO A 661 15.33 -8.64 -1.00
C PRO A 661 16.73 -8.38 -0.40
N SER A 662 17.68 -9.29 -0.65
CA SER A 662 19.08 -9.11 -0.27
C SER A 662 19.67 -7.80 -0.84
N GLY A 663 20.37 -7.05 0.00
CA GLY A 663 20.98 -5.76 -0.33
C GLY A 663 20.00 -4.58 -0.43
N ASN A 664 18.74 -4.71 -0.01
CA ASN A 664 17.74 -3.65 -0.15
C ASN A 664 18.15 -2.34 0.53
N SER A 665 18.66 -2.36 1.77
CA SER A 665 19.12 -1.15 2.47
C SER A 665 20.21 -0.40 1.67
N THR A 666 21.19 -1.13 1.13
CA THR A 666 22.24 -0.59 0.26
C THR A 666 21.69 -0.03 -1.05
N ARG A 667 20.77 -0.74 -1.71
CA ARG A 667 20.12 -0.29 -2.96
C ARG A 667 19.29 0.98 -2.73
N ARG A 668 18.50 1.03 -1.66
CA ARG A 668 17.72 2.20 -1.26
C ARG A 668 18.62 3.41 -0.97
N SER A 669 19.68 3.21 -0.20
CA SER A 669 20.68 4.25 0.07
C SER A 669 21.31 4.78 -1.23
N LEU A 670 21.68 3.88 -2.15
CA LEU A 670 22.24 4.23 -3.46
C LEU A 670 21.26 5.06 -4.32
N PHE A 671 20.00 4.63 -4.46
CA PHE A 671 18.99 5.41 -5.20
C PHE A 671 18.70 6.75 -4.54
N GLY A 672 18.72 6.80 -3.20
CA GLY A 672 18.63 8.03 -2.42
C GLY A 672 19.74 9.04 -2.74
N TYR A 673 20.99 8.62 -2.66
CA TYR A 673 22.14 9.46 -2.98
C TYR A 673 22.20 9.85 -4.47
N ILE A 674 21.77 8.97 -5.38
CA ILE A 674 21.62 9.30 -6.81
C ILE A 674 20.56 10.39 -7.01
N GLY A 675 19.40 10.30 -6.36
CA GLY A 675 18.35 11.33 -6.42
C GLY A 675 18.85 12.70 -5.93
N PHE A 676 19.55 12.74 -4.79
CA PHE A 676 20.17 13.97 -4.31
C PHE A 676 21.25 14.50 -5.26
N LEU A 677 22.11 13.64 -5.80
CA LEU A 677 23.14 14.03 -6.76
C LEU A 677 22.54 14.62 -8.03
N LEU A 678 21.48 14.02 -8.58
CA LEU A 678 20.75 14.53 -9.73
C LEU A 678 20.11 15.89 -9.44
N ALA A 679 19.46 16.06 -8.28
CA ALA A 679 18.90 17.36 -7.87
C ALA A 679 19.99 18.44 -7.76
N ILE A 680 21.15 18.12 -7.17
CA ILE A 680 22.31 19.03 -7.05
C ILE A 680 22.84 19.40 -8.44
N VAL A 681 23.00 18.43 -9.35
CA VAL A 681 23.47 18.67 -10.73
C VAL A 681 22.49 19.57 -11.50
N LEU A 682 21.18 19.37 -11.35
CA LEU A 682 20.16 20.23 -11.97
C LEU A 682 20.18 21.66 -11.41
N VAL A 683 20.32 21.83 -10.09
CA VAL A 683 20.47 23.15 -9.45
C VAL A 683 21.75 23.86 -9.93
N ILE A 684 22.87 23.16 -10.01
CA ILE A 684 24.14 23.69 -10.52
C ILE A 684 24.02 24.07 -12.01
N PHE A 685 23.38 23.24 -12.82
CA PHE A 685 23.12 23.53 -14.24
C PHE A 685 22.27 24.80 -14.41
N VAL A 686 21.16 24.94 -13.66
CA VAL A 686 20.35 26.17 -13.67
C VAL A 686 21.18 27.38 -13.22
N GLY A 687 22.04 27.22 -12.20
CA GLY A 687 22.97 28.26 -11.75
C GLY A 687 23.97 28.70 -12.82
N PHE A 688 24.50 27.78 -13.63
CA PHE A 688 25.37 28.10 -14.77
C PHE A 688 24.62 28.82 -15.89
N VAL A 689 23.43 28.33 -16.29
CA VAL A 689 22.65 28.94 -17.38
C VAL A 689 22.16 30.33 -16.99
N LYS A 690 21.64 30.52 -15.77
CA LYS A 690 21.30 31.86 -15.22
C LYS A 690 22.54 32.75 -15.05
N GLY A 691 23.74 32.17 -14.99
CA GLY A 691 24.99 32.89 -14.76
C GLY A 691 25.21 33.33 -13.31
N ALA A 692 24.46 32.78 -12.36
CA ALA A 692 24.75 32.92 -10.94
C ALA A 692 26.05 32.20 -10.57
N ILE A 693 26.31 31.05 -11.21
CA ILE A 693 27.56 30.30 -11.12
C ILE A 693 28.39 30.59 -12.38
N ASN A 694 29.60 31.12 -12.21
CA ASN A 694 30.54 31.33 -13.30
C ASN A 694 31.60 30.22 -13.29
N CYS A 695 31.84 29.60 -14.45
CA CYS A 695 32.84 28.53 -14.61
C CYS A 695 34.27 29.09 -14.71
N TYR A 696 34.66 29.93 -13.75
CA TYR A 696 35.92 30.67 -13.76
C TYR A 696 37.00 29.90 -12.99
N ILE A 697 37.65 28.93 -13.64
CA ILE A 697 38.91 28.35 -13.13
C ILE A 697 39.98 29.44 -13.24
N PRO A 698 40.55 29.96 -12.14
CA PRO A 698 41.51 31.05 -12.23
C PRO A 698 42.80 30.56 -12.91
N PRO A 699 43.32 31.24 -13.96
CA PRO A 699 44.59 30.86 -14.56
C PRO A 699 45.76 30.99 -13.58
N SER A 700 45.61 31.78 -12.52
CA SER A 700 46.56 31.89 -11.40
C SER A 700 46.73 30.61 -10.58
N PHE A 701 45.76 29.68 -10.60
CA PHE A 701 45.93 28.35 -9.96
C PHE A 701 46.88 27.43 -10.75
N TRP A 702 47.34 27.88 -11.92
CA TRP A 702 48.25 27.18 -12.82
C TRP A 702 49.43 28.06 -13.29
N ALA A 703 49.73 29.14 -12.56
CA ALA A 703 50.87 30.01 -12.81
C ALA A 703 52.07 29.61 -11.92
N PRO A 704 53.30 29.46 -12.48
CA PRO A 704 54.45 28.99 -11.71
C PRO A 704 54.97 30.07 -10.74
N LEU A 705 55.31 29.65 -9.52
CA LEU A 705 55.88 30.52 -8.49
C LEU A 705 57.40 30.62 -8.65
N THR A 706 57.87 31.38 -9.65
CA THR A 706 59.30 31.57 -9.90
C THR A 706 59.71 33.05 -9.87
N ARG A 707 60.34 33.46 -8.76
CA ARG A 707 61.44 34.43 -8.84
C ARG A 707 62.58 33.84 -9.68
N ARG A 708 63.49 34.70 -10.15
CA ARG A 708 64.61 34.30 -11.01
C ARG A 708 65.60 33.34 -10.33
N ASN A 709 66.27 32.56 -11.18
CA ASN A 709 67.46 31.73 -11.00
C ASN A 709 67.28 30.34 -10.35
N GLU A 710 67.92 29.37 -10.99
CA GLU A 710 68.43 28.08 -10.46
C GLU A 710 67.52 27.21 -9.58
N LEU A 711 66.75 26.30 -10.22
CA LEU A 711 66.94 24.85 -10.00
C LEU A 711 66.32 24.02 -11.15
N HIS A 712 66.87 22.83 -11.39
CA HIS A 712 66.56 21.99 -12.56
C HIS A 712 65.78 20.70 -12.22
N ARG A 713 64.89 20.29 -13.16
CA ARG A 713 64.25 18.96 -13.32
C ARG A 713 63.22 18.51 -12.25
N ILE A 714 62.04 18.04 -12.72
CA ILE A 714 61.41 16.72 -12.42
C ILE A 714 59.93 16.65 -12.92
N LEU A 715 59.52 15.47 -13.40
CA LEU A 715 58.16 15.00 -13.82
C LEU A 715 57.39 15.68 -15.00
N PRO A 716 56.56 14.91 -15.76
CA PRO A 716 55.92 15.36 -17.01
C PRO A 716 54.53 15.99 -16.83
N VAL A 717 54.35 16.87 -15.84
CA VAL A 717 53.04 17.50 -15.51
C VAL A 717 52.41 18.25 -16.70
N HIS A 718 53.24 18.72 -17.63
CA HIS A 718 52.87 19.66 -18.68
C HIS A 718 51.87 19.14 -19.75
N ARG A 719 51.81 17.81 -20.00
CA ARG A 719 50.90 17.23 -21.02
C ARG A 719 49.47 17.03 -20.49
N PHE A 720 49.31 16.59 -19.24
CA PHE A 720 47.98 16.34 -18.64
C PHE A 720 47.17 17.65 -18.56
N ASN A 721 47.81 18.70 -18.07
CA ASN A 721 47.25 20.06 -17.95
C ASN A 721 46.71 20.60 -19.28
N GLN A 722 47.39 20.33 -20.41
CA GLN A 722 46.97 20.85 -21.71
C GLN A 722 45.68 20.20 -22.25
N LYS A 723 45.43 18.91 -21.97
CA LYS A 723 44.14 18.26 -22.29
C LYS A 723 43.02 18.85 -21.42
N VAL A 724 43.22 18.96 -20.10
CA VAL A 724 42.24 19.53 -19.16
C VAL A 724 41.87 20.97 -19.56
N ARG A 725 42.86 21.80 -19.92
CA ARG A 725 42.66 23.17 -20.42
C ARG A 725 41.82 23.22 -21.71
N ARG A 726 42.01 22.29 -22.64
CA ARG A 726 41.17 22.18 -23.86
C ARG A 726 39.73 21.76 -23.53
N TYR A 727 39.50 20.82 -22.62
CA TYR A 727 38.16 20.45 -22.19
C TYR A 727 37.46 21.60 -21.46
N SER A 728 38.12 22.24 -20.49
CA SER A 728 37.58 23.41 -19.76
C SER A 728 37.20 24.57 -20.70
N THR A 729 38.05 24.91 -21.68
CA THR A 729 37.74 25.95 -22.68
C THR A 729 36.73 25.52 -23.74
N SER A 730 36.44 24.22 -23.88
CA SER A 730 35.30 23.72 -24.67
C SER A 730 34.00 23.89 -23.88
N ILE A 731 33.98 23.45 -22.61
CA ILE A 731 32.85 23.57 -21.68
C ILE A 731 32.45 25.04 -21.50
N GLY A 732 33.41 25.95 -21.28
CA GLY A 732 33.13 27.39 -21.15
C GLY A 732 32.49 28.00 -22.39
N ARG A 733 32.87 27.57 -23.60
CA ARG A 733 32.23 27.98 -24.85
C ARG A 733 30.81 27.41 -24.96
N TYR A 734 30.62 26.13 -24.65
CA TYR A 734 29.30 25.49 -24.68
C TYR A 734 28.32 26.16 -23.70
N ILE A 735 28.73 26.42 -22.45
CA ILE A 735 27.92 27.16 -21.45
C ILE A 735 27.57 28.56 -21.96
N SER A 736 28.51 29.28 -22.58
CA SER A 736 28.26 30.60 -23.17
C SER A 736 27.19 30.54 -24.28
N THR A 737 27.33 29.60 -25.23
CA THR A 737 26.36 29.39 -26.33
C THR A 737 24.99 28.91 -25.83
N THR A 738 24.93 28.14 -24.75
CA THR A 738 23.66 27.73 -24.12
C THR A 738 23.00 28.89 -23.38
N LYS A 739 23.78 29.74 -22.69
CA LYS A 739 23.30 30.94 -21.98
C LYS A 739 22.72 32.00 -22.91
N THR A 740 23.24 32.15 -24.13
CA THR A 740 22.64 33.07 -25.13
C THR A 740 21.34 32.53 -25.75
N ARG A 741 21.18 31.19 -25.83
CA ARG A 741 19.93 30.55 -26.30
C ARG A 741 18.83 30.53 -25.22
N LEU A 742 19.17 30.21 -23.98
CA LEU A 742 18.23 30.07 -22.85
C LEU A 742 17.98 31.40 -22.09
N ASN A 743 17.67 32.46 -22.84
CA ASN A 743 17.29 33.77 -22.29
C ASN A 743 15.92 33.74 -21.59
N GLU A 744 15.86 34.06 -20.29
CA GLU A 744 14.65 34.02 -19.44
C GLU A 744 13.50 34.96 -19.85
N LYS A 745 13.72 35.80 -20.86
CA LYS A 745 12.69 36.71 -21.40
C LYS A 745 11.65 36.01 -22.28
N THR A 746 11.89 34.78 -22.75
CA THR A 746 10.91 34.02 -23.55
C THR A 746 10.11 33.03 -22.70
N TRP A 747 8.84 32.83 -23.06
CA TRP A 747 7.93 31.90 -22.36
C TRP A 747 8.45 30.46 -22.38
N ALA A 748 9.03 30.01 -23.51
CA ALA A 748 9.56 28.66 -23.66
C ALA A 748 10.76 28.40 -22.73
N ASN A 749 11.65 29.38 -22.57
CA ASN A 749 12.78 29.27 -21.65
C ASN A 749 12.33 29.31 -20.18
N ARG A 750 11.31 30.11 -19.85
CA ARG A 750 10.68 30.06 -18.51
C ARG A 750 10.05 28.69 -18.22
N LEU A 751 9.30 28.14 -19.16
CA LEU A 751 8.72 26.80 -19.05
C LEU A 751 9.81 25.74 -18.84
N PHE A 752 10.92 25.81 -19.60
CA PHE A 752 12.09 24.95 -19.41
C PHE A 752 12.66 25.04 -17.99
N PHE A 753 12.87 26.24 -17.44
CA PHE A 753 13.33 26.39 -16.05
C PHE A 753 12.32 25.85 -15.01
N CYS A 754 11.02 26.04 -15.22
CA CYS A 754 9.99 25.48 -14.36
C CYS A 754 9.98 23.93 -14.40
N VAL A 755 10.13 23.34 -15.59
CA VAL A 755 10.25 21.88 -15.75
C VAL A 755 11.52 21.34 -15.08
N VAL A 756 12.67 22.00 -15.25
CA VAL A 756 13.91 21.60 -14.57
C VAL A 756 13.80 21.72 -13.04
N ALA A 757 13.13 22.76 -12.53
CA ALA A 757 12.86 22.91 -11.10
C ALA A 757 11.91 21.83 -10.57
N LEU A 758 10.85 21.49 -11.32
CA LEU A 758 9.94 20.40 -10.99
C LEU A 758 10.66 19.05 -10.94
N ILE A 759 11.52 18.75 -11.93
CA ILE A 759 12.33 17.53 -11.95
C ILE A 759 13.30 17.48 -10.76
N ALA A 760 13.92 18.61 -10.39
CA ALA A 760 14.77 18.68 -9.21
C ALA A 760 13.98 18.42 -7.90
N ILE A 761 12.78 18.98 -7.77
CA ILE A 761 11.86 18.71 -6.65
C ILE A 761 11.47 17.23 -6.59
N VAL A 762 11.08 16.63 -7.73
CA VAL A 762 10.74 15.20 -7.80
C VAL A 762 11.93 14.32 -7.40
N ASN A 763 13.16 14.67 -7.82
CA ASN A 763 14.36 13.96 -7.40
C ASN A 763 14.64 14.09 -5.89
N VAL A 764 14.34 15.24 -5.26
CA VAL A 764 14.44 15.40 -3.79
C VAL A 764 13.38 14.55 -3.08
N CYS A 765 12.13 14.53 -3.54
CA CYS A 765 11.09 13.68 -2.95
C CYS A 765 11.42 12.18 -3.09
N ILE A 766 11.93 11.77 -4.25
CA ILE A 766 12.44 10.40 -4.48
C ILE A 766 13.61 10.08 -3.54
N ALA A 767 14.56 11.01 -3.37
CA ALA A 767 15.71 10.81 -2.49
C ALA A 767 15.30 10.64 -1.02
N VAL A 768 14.42 11.53 -0.53
CA VAL A 768 13.84 11.47 0.82
C VAL A 768 13.03 10.19 1.00
N HIS A 769 12.21 9.79 0.03
CA HIS A 769 11.47 8.53 0.11
C HIS A 769 12.42 7.32 0.22
N PHE A 770 13.44 7.24 -0.64
CA PHE A 770 14.37 6.11 -0.61
C PHE A 770 15.22 6.05 0.67
N LEU A 771 15.62 7.18 1.25
CA LEU A 771 16.46 7.24 2.45
C LEU A 771 15.68 7.17 3.77
N CYS A 772 14.46 7.71 3.82
CA CYS A 772 13.75 7.96 5.08
C CYS A 772 12.49 7.12 5.31
N SER A 773 11.85 6.60 4.26
CA SER A 773 10.66 5.74 4.40
C SER A 773 11.00 4.37 5.00
N GLY A 774 9.96 3.59 5.34
CA GLY A 774 10.11 2.13 5.53
C GLY A 774 10.62 1.41 4.27
N ASN A 775 10.95 0.13 4.42
CA ASN A 775 11.34 -0.79 3.34
C ASN A 775 10.16 -1.17 2.39
N GLY A 776 8.92 -0.81 2.75
CA GLY A 776 7.69 -1.22 2.07
C GLY A 776 7.21 -2.62 2.45
N ALA A 777 7.72 -3.17 3.56
CA ALA A 777 7.27 -4.39 4.21
C ALA A 777 6.98 -4.04 5.68
N GLU A 778 5.75 -3.59 5.93
CA GLU A 778 5.24 -3.40 7.29
C GLU A 778 5.05 -4.79 7.93
N GLU A 779 5.53 -4.96 9.16
CA GLU A 779 5.43 -6.19 9.95
C GLU A 779 4.28 -6.08 10.95
N ALA A 780 3.54 -7.17 11.17
CA ALA A 780 2.48 -7.22 12.18
C ALA A 780 3.07 -7.05 13.59
N TYR A 781 2.35 -6.33 14.46
CA TYR A 781 2.80 -6.15 15.83
C TYR A 781 2.79 -7.47 16.62
N THR A 782 3.95 -7.82 17.16
CA THR A 782 4.06 -8.88 18.15
C THR A 782 3.37 -8.47 19.47
N TYR A 783 2.96 -9.49 20.23
CA TYR A 783 2.63 -9.35 21.63
C TYR A 783 3.19 -10.59 22.34
N GLN A 784 3.98 -10.37 23.40
CA GLN A 784 4.79 -11.40 24.08
C GLN A 784 5.64 -12.22 23.09
N GLY A 785 6.36 -11.53 22.19
CA GLY A 785 7.18 -12.13 21.13
C GLY A 785 6.43 -12.82 19.98
N GLN A 786 5.11 -13.05 20.11
CA GLN A 786 4.35 -13.93 19.20
C GLN A 786 3.54 -13.16 18.15
N HIS A 787 3.51 -13.70 16.93
CA HIS A 787 2.57 -13.32 15.87
C HIS A 787 1.25 -14.11 15.96
N SER A 788 0.19 -13.57 15.37
CA SER A 788 -1.17 -14.12 15.39
C SER A 788 -1.93 -13.64 14.16
N GLN A 789 -3.08 -14.25 13.84
CA GLN A 789 -3.96 -13.79 12.76
C GLN A 789 -5.40 -13.55 13.23
N PHE A 790 -6.17 -12.77 12.46
CA PHE A 790 -7.59 -12.47 12.68
C PHE A 790 -8.42 -12.65 11.41
N THR A 791 -9.72 -12.92 11.56
CA THR A 791 -10.68 -12.94 10.44
C THR A 791 -11.32 -11.57 10.29
N MET A 792 -11.46 -11.07 9.07
CA MET A 792 -12.23 -9.86 8.81
C MET A 792 -13.65 -10.23 8.42
N VAL A 793 -14.64 -9.59 9.03
CA VAL A 793 -16.06 -9.72 8.68
C VAL A 793 -16.56 -8.37 8.19
N THR A 794 -17.06 -8.34 6.96
CA THR A 794 -17.69 -7.15 6.37
C THR A 794 -19.06 -7.48 5.83
N MET A 795 -20.02 -6.58 6.00
CA MET A 795 -21.42 -6.78 5.58
C MET A 795 -21.78 -5.81 4.46
N THR A 796 -22.35 -6.35 3.39
CA THR A 796 -22.51 -5.63 2.11
C THR A 796 -23.70 -6.16 1.30
N TYR A 797 -23.97 -5.54 0.16
CA TYR A 797 -25.08 -5.83 -0.74
C TYR A 797 -24.78 -5.32 -2.17
N GLU A 798 -25.54 -5.79 -3.16
CA GLU A 798 -25.27 -5.63 -4.60
C GLU A 798 -24.87 -4.21 -5.06
N ALA A 799 -25.49 -3.16 -4.50
CA ALA A 799 -25.20 -1.78 -4.88
C ALA A 799 -23.84 -1.23 -4.39
N ARG A 800 -23.15 -1.92 -3.47
CA ARG A 800 -21.83 -1.54 -2.93
C ARG A 800 -20.67 -2.38 -3.49
N LEU A 801 -20.92 -3.28 -4.44
CA LEU A 801 -19.92 -4.21 -5.01
C LEU A 801 -18.63 -3.55 -5.54
N TRP A 802 -18.67 -2.28 -5.97
CA TRP A 802 -17.47 -1.52 -6.34
C TRP A 802 -16.58 -1.20 -5.12
N ASN A 803 -17.17 -0.70 -4.02
CA ASN A 803 -16.44 -0.41 -2.78
C ASN A 803 -15.85 -1.70 -2.21
N LEU A 804 -16.65 -2.78 -2.19
CA LEU A 804 -16.24 -4.11 -1.72
C LEU A 804 -14.99 -4.66 -2.45
N LYS A 805 -14.85 -4.39 -3.75
CA LYS A 805 -13.65 -4.80 -4.51
C LYS A 805 -12.40 -4.07 -4.01
N LEU A 806 -12.47 -2.74 -3.84
CA LEU A 806 -11.35 -1.94 -3.30
C LEU A 806 -11.02 -2.29 -1.84
N PHE A 807 -12.05 -2.58 -1.04
CA PHE A 807 -11.95 -3.05 0.34
C PHE A 807 -11.16 -4.37 0.40
N ILE A 808 -11.56 -5.39 -0.38
CA ILE A 808 -10.92 -6.71 -0.40
C ILE A 808 -9.51 -6.64 -0.99
N GLU A 809 -9.31 -5.88 -2.06
CA GLU A 809 -7.99 -5.68 -2.68
C GLU A 809 -6.99 -5.13 -1.66
N HIS A 810 -7.37 -4.07 -0.94
CA HIS A 810 -6.56 -3.45 0.10
C HIS A 810 -6.35 -4.38 1.31
N TYR A 811 -7.43 -4.81 1.96
CA TYR A 811 -7.32 -5.48 3.27
C TYR A 811 -6.81 -6.92 3.21
N SER A 812 -6.99 -7.64 2.08
CA SER A 812 -6.39 -8.98 1.93
C SER A 812 -4.87 -8.95 2.08
N ARG A 813 -4.24 -7.82 1.70
CA ARG A 813 -2.79 -7.63 1.69
C ARG A 813 -2.22 -7.22 3.05
N CYS A 814 -3.02 -6.95 4.08
CA CYS A 814 -2.51 -6.68 5.44
C CYS A 814 -2.02 -7.98 6.10
N GLU A 815 -0.96 -7.93 6.92
CA GLU A 815 -0.21 -9.12 7.33
C GLU A 815 -1.03 -10.11 8.18
N SER A 816 -1.68 -9.67 9.27
CA SER A 816 -2.41 -10.58 10.17
C SER A 816 -3.83 -10.96 9.72
N VAL A 817 -4.31 -10.49 8.56
CA VAL A 817 -5.61 -10.90 8.00
C VAL A 817 -5.53 -12.35 7.47
N ARG A 818 -6.30 -13.29 8.05
CA ARG A 818 -6.35 -14.70 7.62
C ARG A 818 -7.27 -14.95 6.44
N GLU A 819 -8.49 -14.42 6.54
CA GLU A 819 -9.60 -14.60 5.59
C GLU A 819 -10.52 -13.37 5.66
N ILE A 820 -11.29 -13.14 4.61
CA ILE A 820 -12.35 -12.12 4.58
C ILE A 820 -13.70 -12.80 4.38
N VAL A 821 -14.59 -12.67 5.35
CA VAL A 821 -15.96 -13.17 5.31
C VAL A 821 -16.89 -12.04 4.88
N VAL A 822 -17.46 -12.18 3.69
CA VAL A 822 -18.39 -11.23 3.09
C VAL A 822 -19.81 -11.65 3.44
N VAL A 823 -20.44 -10.96 4.38
CA VAL A 823 -21.84 -11.18 4.78
C VAL A 823 -22.73 -10.49 3.75
N TRP A 824 -23.27 -11.27 2.82
CA TRP A 824 -24.02 -10.78 1.67
C TRP A 824 -25.51 -10.68 2.01
N ASN A 825 -25.94 -9.44 2.31
CA ASN A 825 -27.20 -9.17 2.99
C ASN A 825 -28.39 -8.97 2.03
N LYS A 826 -28.13 -8.60 0.76
CA LYS A 826 -29.17 -8.37 -0.26
C LYS A 826 -28.65 -8.37 -1.69
N GLY A 827 -29.44 -8.91 -2.61
CA GLY A 827 -29.20 -8.91 -4.05
C GLY A 827 -28.40 -10.13 -4.52
N ASN A 828 -28.03 -10.17 -5.78
CA ASN A 828 -27.33 -11.32 -6.38
C ASN A 828 -25.86 -11.38 -5.89
N PRO A 829 -25.40 -12.46 -5.22
CA PRO A 829 -24.03 -12.56 -4.78
C PRO A 829 -23.06 -12.69 -5.97
N PRO A 830 -21.87 -12.06 -5.91
CA PRO A 830 -20.81 -12.30 -6.89
C PRO A 830 -20.21 -13.71 -6.70
N SER A 831 -19.39 -14.16 -7.66
CA SER A 831 -18.48 -15.29 -7.42
C SER A 831 -17.33 -14.87 -6.49
N SER A 832 -16.70 -15.85 -5.82
CA SER A 832 -15.43 -15.68 -5.09
C SER A 832 -14.35 -15.02 -5.96
N ASP A 833 -14.33 -15.41 -7.22
CA ASP A 833 -13.27 -15.08 -8.18
C ASP A 833 -13.46 -13.66 -8.78
N ALA A 834 -14.50 -12.95 -8.35
CA ALA A 834 -14.74 -11.55 -8.71
C ALA A 834 -13.81 -10.56 -7.98
N PHE A 835 -12.97 -11.01 -7.05
CA PHE A 835 -12.13 -10.18 -6.20
C PHE A 835 -10.64 -10.47 -6.36
N ASP A 836 -9.81 -9.43 -6.44
CA ASP A 836 -8.34 -9.57 -6.39
C ASP A 836 -7.87 -9.66 -4.93
N SER A 837 -7.92 -10.87 -4.37
CA SER A 837 -7.56 -11.14 -2.99
C SER A 837 -6.32 -12.02 -2.85
N THR A 838 -5.45 -11.63 -1.93
CA THR A 838 -4.29 -12.42 -1.51
C THR A 838 -4.59 -13.41 -0.36
N VAL A 839 -5.83 -13.42 0.15
CA VAL A 839 -6.34 -14.37 1.17
C VAL A 839 -7.68 -15.01 0.73
N PRO A 840 -8.12 -16.12 1.35
CA PRO A 840 -9.46 -16.66 1.09
C PRO A 840 -10.57 -15.63 1.33
N VAL A 841 -11.46 -15.49 0.36
CA VAL A 841 -12.69 -14.69 0.46
C VAL A 841 -13.88 -15.64 0.48
N ARG A 842 -14.69 -15.58 1.54
CA ARG A 842 -15.84 -16.46 1.73
C ARG A 842 -17.12 -15.64 1.78
N ILE A 843 -17.98 -15.82 0.79
CA ILE A 843 -19.29 -15.15 0.74
C ILE A 843 -20.28 -15.97 1.55
N ARG A 844 -20.86 -15.37 2.59
CA ARG A 844 -21.97 -15.95 3.36
C ARG A 844 -23.25 -15.21 3.00
N VAL A 845 -24.09 -15.84 2.19
CA VAL A 845 -25.38 -15.29 1.77
C VAL A 845 -26.38 -15.45 2.91
N GLU A 846 -27.12 -14.38 3.22
CA GLU A 846 -28.11 -14.36 4.29
C GLU A 846 -29.53 -14.23 3.68
N GLU A 847 -30.49 -14.99 4.20
CA GLU A 847 -31.86 -15.09 3.64
C GLU A 847 -32.68 -13.80 3.81
N ILE A 848 -32.38 -13.02 4.86
CA ILE A 848 -33.15 -11.86 5.29
C ILE A 848 -32.20 -10.68 5.48
N ASN A 849 -32.40 -9.60 4.72
CA ASN A 849 -31.65 -8.35 4.84
C ASN A 849 -31.82 -7.73 6.25
N SER A 850 -30.84 -7.93 7.13
CA SER A 850 -30.86 -7.45 8.52
C SER A 850 -29.46 -7.09 9.01
N LEU A 851 -29.34 -6.05 9.83
CA LEU A 851 -28.04 -5.67 10.42
C LEU A 851 -27.52 -6.67 11.45
N ASN A 852 -28.39 -7.53 12.02
CA ASN A 852 -28.00 -8.59 12.95
C ASN A 852 -27.01 -9.60 12.34
N ASN A 853 -27.02 -9.75 11.01
CA ASN A 853 -26.32 -10.83 10.31
C ASN A 853 -24.79 -10.71 10.40
N ARG A 854 -24.24 -9.49 10.56
CA ARG A 854 -22.80 -9.28 10.70
C ARG A 854 -22.19 -10.02 11.91
N PHE A 855 -22.98 -10.29 12.94
CA PHE A 855 -22.55 -11.03 14.14
C PHE A 855 -23.01 -12.50 14.19
N ARG A 856 -23.55 -13.06 13.09
CA ARG A 856 -24.02 -14.46 13.06
C ARG A 856 -22.85 -15.42 13.34
N VAL A 857 -23.01 -16.27 14.36
CA VAL A 857 -22.02 -17.29 14.75
C VAL A 857 -21.72 -18.20 13.55
N ASP A 858 -20.44 -18.38 13.26
CA ASP A 858 -19.98 -19.01 12.02
C ASP A 858 -18.87 -20.03 12.35
N PRO A 859 -19.16 -21.36 12.33
CA PRO A 859 -18.21 -22.39 12.74
C PRO A 859 -17.04 -22.57 11.75
N LEU A 860 -17.04 -21.87 10.62
CA LEU A 860 -15.92 -21.88 9.68
C LEU A 860 -14.83 -20.86 10.05
N ILE A 861 -15.16 -19.82 10.83
CA ILE A 861 -14.18 -18.88 11.37
C ILE A 861 -13.28 -19.62 12.36
N LYS A 862 -11.96 -19.59 12.14
CA LYS A 862 -10.95 -20.29 12.98
C LYS A 862 -10.06 -19.37 13.82
N THR A 863 -10.36 -18.06 13.81
CA THR A 863 -9.67 -17.05 14.59
C THR A 863 -10.54 -16.62 15.77
N ARG A 864 -9.91 -16.34 16.91
CA ARG A 864 -10.62 -15.79 18.07
C ARG A 864 -10.89 -14.30 17.88
N ALA A 865 -9.93 -13.56 17.31
CA ALA A 865 -10.13 -12.19 16.87
C ALA A 865 -10.94 -12.14 15.57
N VAL A 866 -12.08 -11.45 15.62
CA VAL A 866 -12.76 -10.94 14.42
C VAL A 866 -12.70 -9.42 14.42
N LEU A 867 -12.25 -8.85 13.30
CA LEU A 867 -12.46 -7.44 12.97
C LEU A 867 -13.79 -7.31 12.23
N GLU A 868 -14.75 -6.63 12.83
CA GLU A 868 -15.97 -6.18 12.15
C GLU A 868 -15.72 -4.80 11.55
N LEU A 869 -16.02 -4.63 10.26
CA LEU A 869 -15.67 -3.43 9.50
C LEU A 869 -16.67 -3.16 8.37
N ASP A 870 -17.30 -1.99 8.39
CA ASP A 870 -18.24 -1.54 7.36
C ASP A 870 -17.53 -1.40 5.99
N ASP A 871 -18.19 -1.83 4.91
CA ASP A 871 -17.62 -1.91 3.55
C ASP A 871 -17.35 -0.57 2.86
N ASP A 872 -17.53 0.54 3.58
CA ASP A 872 -17.18 1.90 3.17
C ASP A 872 -16.04 2.55 3.99
N ILE A 873 -15.44 1.85 4.96
CA ILE A 873 -14.32 2.35 5.78
C ILE A 873 -12.96 1.83 5.31
N MET A 874 -12.06 2.75 4.93
CA MET A 874 -10.69 2.47 4.53
C MET A 874 -9.68 3.01 5.56
N MET A 875 -8.81 2.16 6.11
CA MET A 875 -7.75 2.48 7.09
C MET A 875 -6.42 1.82 6.68
N THR A 876 -5.29 2.29 7.19
CA THR A 876 -3.98 1.66 6.86
C THR A 876 -3.83 0.29 7.51
N CYS A 877 -3.01 -0.61 6.93
CA CYS A 877 -2.67 -1.87 7.58
C CYS A 877 -2.01 -1.61 8.95
N THR A 878 -1.02 -0.70 9.02
CA THR A 878 -0.46 -0.20 10.30
C THR A 878 -1.52 0.20 11.34
N ASP A 879 -2.63 0.85 10.96
CA ASP A 879 -3.69 1.21 11.90
C ASP A 879 -4.55 0.00 12.34
N LEU A 880 -4.80 -0.96 11.45
CA LEU A 880 -5.43 -2.23 11.83
C LEU A 880 -4.56 -3.05 12.78
N GLU A 881 -3.27 -3.19 12.48
CA GLU A 881 -2.34 -3.98 13.31
C GLU A 881 -2.18 -3.37 14.72
N LYS A 882 -2.27 -2.03 14.86
CA LYS A 882 -2.39 -1.38 16.19
C LYS A 882 -3.63 -1.88 16.93
N GLY A 883 -4.80 -1.80 16.30
CA GLY A 883 -6.07 -2.25 16.89
C GLY A 883 -6.04 -3.73 17.28
N PHE A 884 -5.43 -4.56 16.44
CA PHE A 884 -5.25 -6.00 16.69
C PHE A 884 -4.32 -6.26 17.89
N LYS A 885 -3.18 -5.58 17.98
CA LYS A 885 -2.28 -5.66 19.15
C LYS A 885 -3.01 -5.29 20.44
N VAL A 886 -3.75 -4.18 20.42
CA VAL A 886 -4.49 -3.69 21.58
C VAL A 886 -5.64 -4.64 21.97
N TRP A 887 -6.26 -5.34 21.01
CA TRP A 887 -7.18 -6.43 21.32
C TRP A 887 -6.47 -7.67 21.90
N ARG A 888 -5.27 -8.03 21.42
CA ARG A 888 -4.50 -9.16 21.99
C ARG A 888 -4.03 -8.91 23.42
N GLU A 889 -3.80 -7.65 23.79
CA GLU A 889 -3.55 -7.24 25.19
C GLU A 889 -4.78 -7.43 26.09
N HIS A 890 -5.99 -7.26 25.54
CA HIS A 890 -7.25 -7.16 26.26
C HIS A 890 -8.42 -7.83 25.50
N PRO A 891 -8.37 -9.17 25.28
CA PRO A 891 -9.34 -9.86 24.42
C PRO A 891 -10.75 -9.92 25.00
N GLU A 892 -10.92 -9.56 26.29
CA GLU A 892 -12.22 -9.40 26.95
C GLU A 892 -12.97 -8.12 26.52
N ARG A 893 -12.32 -7.23 25.74
CA ARG A 893 -12.86 -5.91 25.35
C ARG A 893 -13.20 -5.84 23.86
N MET A 894 -14.15 -4.97 23.56
CA MET A 894 -14.31 -4.45 22.20
C MET A 894 -13.29 -3.32 21.99
N VAL A 895 -12.38 -3.50 21.03
CA VAL A 895 -11.33 -2.53 20.70
C VAL A 895 -11.62 -1.92 19.35
N GLY A 896 -11.81 -0.60 19.24
CA GLY A 896 -12.23 -0.02 17.96
C GLY A 896 -11.91 1.46 17.75
N PHE A 897 -12.20 1.91 16.53
CA PHE A 897 -11.68 3.15 15.97
C PHE A 897 -12.68 4.31 15.96
N TYR A 898 -13.94 4.08 16.36
CA TYR A 898 -14.99 5.11 16.37
C TYR A 898 -15.68 5.25 17.73
N PRO A 899 -15.21 6.16 18.60
CA PRO A 899 -15.71 6.34 19.96
C PRO A 899 -16.96 7.22 19.98
N ARG A 900 -17.87 6.94 20.90
CA ARG A 900 -19.10 7.70 21.15
C ARG A 900 -19.27 7.94 22.64
N MET A 901 -20.04 8.98 22.96
CA MET A 901 -20.40 9.33 24.32
C MET A 901 -21.91 9.22 24.46
N ILE A 902 -22.36 8.47 25.45
CA ILE A 902 -23.76 8.41 25.86
C ILE A 902 -23.88 9.08 27.23
N ASP A 903 -24.56 10.22 27.27
CA ASP A 903 -24.82 10.98 28.49
C ASP A 903 -26.25 11.56 28.52
N GLY A 904 -26.64 12.11 29.68
CA GLY A 904 -27.95 12.71 29.92
C GLY A 904 -28.93 11.83 30.71
N SER A 905 -30.11 12.39 30.97
CA SER A 905 -31.28 11.69 31.52
C SER A 905 -32.54 12.37 30.99
N PRO A 906 -33.22 11.82 29.96
CA PRO A 906 -32.91 10.56 29.27
C PRO A 906 -31.54 10.54 28.56
N LEU A 907 -31.00 9.35 28.37
CA LEU A 907 -29.75 9.10 27.63
C LEU A 907 -29.88 9.62 26.19
N GLN A 908 -28.84 10.24 25.63
CA GLN A 908 -28.82 10.71 24.24
C GLN A 908 -27.59 10.21 23.48
N TYR A 909 -27.75 9.87 22.19
CA TYR A 909 -26.65 9.43 21.34
C TYR A 909 -25.79 10.64 20.91
N ARG A 910 -24.49 10.64 21.23
CA ARG A 910 -23.54 11.70 20.84
C ARG A 910 -22.36 11.17 20.03
N ASN A 911 -21.95 11.98 19.07
CA ASN A 911 -20.84 11.67 18.16
C ASN A 911 -19.45 11.92 18.77
N GLU A 912 -18.41 11.53 18.05
CA GLU A 912 -17.02 11.71 18.49
C GLU A 912 -16.68 13.17 18.80
N ARG A 913 -17.17 14.14 18.03
CA ARG A 913 -16.87 15.57 18.28
C ARG A 913 -17.33 16.00 19.68
N TYR A 914 -18.48 15.48 20.13
CA TYR A 914 -18.96 15.68 21.50
C TYR A 914 -18.13 14.88 22.52
N ALA A 915 -17.82 13.61 22.23
CA ALA A 915 -16.98 12.74 23.08
C ALA A 915 -15.60 13.38 23.37
N ARG A 916 -14.88 13.80 22.31
CA ARG A 916 -13.62 14.54 22.39
C ARG A 916 -13.80 15.85 23.18
N GLY A 917 -14.89 16.59 22.97
CA GLY A 917 -15.24 17.79 23.74
C GLY A 917 -15.51 17.54 25.24
N LYS A 918 -16.01 16.36 25.61
CA LYS A 918 -16.18 15.89 27.00
C LYS A 918 -14.95 15.16 27.55
N LYS A 919 -13.86 15.07 26.78
CA LYS A 919 -12.65 14.30 27.09
C LYS A 919 -12.94 12.84 27.49
N GLY A 920 -13.83 12.17 26.78
CA GLY A 920 -14.04 10.72 26.99
C GLY A 920 -15.18 10.11 26.21
N TYR A 921 -15.34 8.80 26.39
CA TYR A 921 -16.25 7.91 25.68
C TYR A 921 -16.70 6.76 26.59
N ASN A 922 -17.83 6.13 26.27
CA ASN A 922 -18.31 4.92 26.94
C ASN A 922 -18.91 3.89 25.97
N LEU A 923 -18.74 4.12 24.66
CA LEU A 923 -19.28 3.27 23.59
C LEU A 923 -18.34 3.30 22.38
N ILE A 924 -18.17 2.16 21.70
CA ILE A 924 -17.40 2.00 20.46
C ILE A 924 -18.36 1.48 19.36
N LEU A 925 -18.30 2.04 18.15
CA LEU A 925 -19.08 1.47 17.03
C LEU A 925 -18.41 0.19 16.53
N THR A 926 -19.19 -0.88 16.31
CA THR A 926 -18.65 -2.18 15.89
C THR A 926 -18.13 -2.18 14.45
N GLY A 927 -18.70 -1.34 13.58
CA GLY A 927 -18.32 -1.20 12.16
C GLY A 927 -16.89 -0.68 11.89
N ALA A 928 -16.08 -0.54 12.94
CA ALA A 928 -14.62 -0.66 12.89
C ALA A 928 -14.10 -1.10 14.28
N ALA A 929 -14.27 -2.38 14.62
CA ALA A 929 -13.86 -2.93 15.93
C ALA A 929 -13.45 -4.41 15.92
N PHE A 930 -12.38 -4.71 16.65
CA PHE A 930 -11.95 -6.05 17.03
C PHE A 930 -12.77 -6.57 18.22
N MET A 931 -13.22 -7.82 18.12
CA MET A 931 -14.00 -8.53 19.13
C MET A 931 -13.59 -10.01 19.19
N ASP A 932 -13.77 -10.63 20.36
CA ASP A 932 -13.71 -12.08 20.51
C ASP A 932 -14.95 -12.72 19.86
N SER A 933 -14.76 -13.53 18.81
CA SER A 933 -15.84 -14.20 18.06
C SER A 933 -16.62 -15.20 18.91
N GLU A 934 -15.91 -15.98 19.72
CA GLU A 934 -16.46 -17.03 20.57
C GLU A 934 -17.25 -16.47 21.76
N PHE A 935 -16.93 -15.25 22.20
CA PHE A 935 -17.68 -14.52 23.23
C PHE A 935 -18.78 -13.63 22.63
N ALA A 936 -18.42 -12.69 21.75
CA ALA A 936 -19.30 -11.62 21.29
C ALA A 936 -20.46 -12.15 20.43
N PHE A 937 -20.18 -13.00 19.45
CA PHE A 937 -21.22 -13.46 18.52
C PHE A 937 -22.17 -14.43 19.22
N LYS A 938 -21.65 -15.32 20.08
CA LYS A 938 -22.49 -16.19 20.92
C LYS A 938 -23.35 -15.39 21.90
N LYS A 939 -22.82 -14.30 22.49
CA LYS A 939 -23.62 -13.43 23.36
C LYS A 939 -24.68 -12.64 22.57
N TYR A 940 -24.33 -12.10 21.40
CA TYR A 940 -25.27 -11.39 20.53
C TYR A 940 -26.42 -12.28 20.06
N TRP A 941 -26.16 -13.56 19.77
CA TRP A 941 -27.19 -14.53 19.36
C TRP A 941 -27.83 -15.33 20.50
N SER A 942 -27.43 -15.08 21.75
CA SER A 942 -28.07 -15.69 22.92
C SER A 942 -29.55 -15.34 23.04
N GLU A 943 -30.33 -16.19 23.72
CA GLU A 943 -31.76 -15.96 23.98
C GLU A 943 -32.00 -14.64 24.74
N LYS A 944 -31.11 -14.29 25.69
CA LYS A 944 -31.16 -13.02 26.44
C LYS A 944 -31.08 -11.78 25.55
N ALA A 945 -30.49 -11.89 24.36
CA ALA A 945 -30.35 -10.79 23.41
C ALA A 945 -31.48 -10.74 22.34
N ARG A 946 -32.43 -11.70 22.33
CA ARG A 946 -33.45 -11.81 21.25
C ARG A 946 -34.26 -10.53 21.08
N GLU A 947 -34.85 -10.01 22.15
CA GLU A 947 -35.67 -8.79 22.10
C GLU A 947 -34.88 -7.58 21.57
N GLY A 948 -33.57 -7.53 21.87
CA GLY A 948 -32.65 -6.57 21.27
C GLY A 948 -32.52 -6.75 19.75
N ARG A 949 -32.25 -7.98 19.29
CA ARG A 949 -32.12 -8.29 17.86
C ARG A 949 -33.40 -8.01 17.07
N ASP A 950 -34.55 -8.27 17.67
CA ASP A 950 -35.87 -7.99 17.07
C ASP A 950 -36.08 -6.47 16.91
N TYR A 951 -35.67 -5.67 17.91
CA TYR A 951 -35.70 -4.21 17.84
C TYR A 951 -34.72 -3.65 16.79
N VAL A 952 -33.49 -4.21 16.71
CA VAL A 952 -32.50 -3.90 15.67
C VAL A 952 -33.04 -4.22 14.27
N HIS A 953 -33.71 -5.37 14.12
CA HIS A 953 -34.32 -5.77 12.85
C HIS A 953 -35.42 -4.79 12.45
N LYS A 954 -36.34 -4.45 13.37
CA LYS A 954 -37.48 -3.54 13.12
C LYS A 954 -37.04 -2.13 12.69
N HIS A 955 -35.95 -1.59 13.25
CA HIS A 955 -35.51 -0.21 12.99
C HIS A 955 -34.34 -0.11 12.01
N PHE A 956 -33.76 -1.24 11.59
CA PHE A 956 -32.59 -1.32 10.71
C PHE A 956 -31.44 -0.40 11.15
N ASN A 957 -31.13 -0.43 12.46
CA ASN A 957 -30.12 0.39 13.12
C ASN A 957 -29.76 -0.23 14.49
N CYS A 958 -28.76 0.32 15.18
CA CYS A 958 -28.45 0.08 16.60
C CYS A 958 -27.90 -1.32 16.97
N GLU A 959 -27.43 -2.10 16.02
CA GLU A 959 -26.78 -3.39 16.25
C GLU A 959 -25.50 -3.23 17.10
N ASP A 960 -24.78 -2.12 16.87
CA ASP A 960 -23.58 -1.73 17.61
C ASP A 960 -23.89 -1.30 19.05
N LEU A 961 -24.96 -0.52 19.26
CA LEU A 961 -25.45 -0.14 20.58
C LEU A 961 -25.82 -1.39 21.39
N LEU A 962 -26.56 -2.33 20.78
CA LEU A 962 -26.93 -3.59 21.41
C LEU A 962 -25.68 -4.39 21.83
N MET A 963 -24.69 -4.52 20.96
CA MET A 963 -23.43 -5.20 21.29
C MET A 963 -22.74 -4.55 22.50
N ASN A 964 -22.70 -3.20 22.56
CA ASN A 964 -22.10 -2.49 23.70
C ASN A 964 -22.87 -2.72 25.02
N PHE A 965 -24.21 -2.75 25.01
CA PHE A 965 -25.01 -3.15 26.18
C PHE A 965 -24.74 -4.60 26.61
N LEU A 966 -24.56 -5.52 25.67
CA LEU A 966 -24.25 -6.91 25.96
C LEU A 966 -22.84 -7.09 26.55
N TYR A 967 -21.84 -6.32 26.11
CA TYR A 967 -20.52 -6.24 26.76
C TYR A 967 -20.63 -5.63 28.17
N ALA A 968 -21.37 -4.53 28.34
CA ALA A 968 -21.61 -3.90 29.64
C ALA A 968 -22.20 -4.88 30.66
N ASN A 969 -23.27 -5.58 30.27
CA ASN A 969 -23.94 -6.64 31.03
C ASN A 969 -23.18 -8.00 30.99
N ALA A 970 -21.85 -7.97 30.78
CA ALA A 970 -20.95 -9.10 30.99
C ALA A 970 -20.03 -8.88 32.20
N SER A 971 -19.58 -7.64 32.39
CA SER A 971 -18.64 -7.28 33.44
C SER A 971 -19.35 -7.17 34.78
N ALA A 972 -18.94 -7.98 35.76
CA ALA A 972 -19.48 -8.00 37.11
C ALA A 972 -19.03 -6.77 37.94
N GLY A 973 -19.39 -5.57 37.47
CA GLY A 973 -18.99 -4.29 38.05
C GLY A 973 -17.60 -3.83 37.60
N SER A 974 -17.47 -2.51 37.38
CA SER A 974 -16.22 -1.73 37.23
C SER A 974 -15.19 -2.10 36.14
N SER A 975 -15.23 -3.28 35.51
CA SER A 975 -14.25 -3.63 34.47
C SER A 975 -14.49 -2.84 33.18
N ARG A 976 -13.39 -2.50 32.48
CA ARG A 976 -13.39 -1.73 31.25
C ARG A 976 -13.76 -2.63 30.07
N THR A 977 -14.92 -2.37 29.46
CA THR A 977 -15.46 -3.19 28.35
C THR A 977 -15.06 -2.72 26.96
N VAL A 978 -14.62 -1.46 26.84
CA VAL A 978 -14.31 -0.80 25.57
C VAL A 978 -12.97 -0.09 25.60
N GLU A 979 -12.21 -0.23 24.52
CA GLU A 979 -10.88 0.36 24.32
C GLU A 979 -10.89 1.15 23.00
N TYR A 980 -10.38 2.39 23.02
CA TYR A 980 -10.26 3.21 21.82
C TYR A 980 -8.83 3.16 21.27
N VAL A 981 -8.70 3.04 19.94
CA VAL A 981 -7.47 3.24 19.20
C VAL A 981 -7.71 4.30 18.12
N HIS A 982 -6.88 5.33 18.08
CA HIS A 982 -6.96 6.41 17.10
C HIS A 982 -6.29 5.99 15.78
N PRO A 983 -7.03 5.87 14.67
CA PRO A 983 -6.43 5.62 13.37
C PRO A 983 -5.70 6.88 12.89
N ALA A 984 -4.43 6.74 12.51
CA ALA A 984 -3.65 7.85 11.96
C ALA A 984 -4.19 8.30 10.59
N TRP A 985 -4.79 7.38 9.83
CA TRP A 985 -5.52 7.69 8.60
C TRP A 985 -6.75 6.79 8.46
N ALA A 986 -7.90 7.40 8.22
CA ALA A 986 -9.15 6.73 7.91
C ALA A 986 -9.94 7.56 6.87
N ILE A 987 -10.46 6.89 5.83
CA ILE A 987 -11.39 7.47 4.86
C ILE A 987 -12.73 6.73 4.94
N ASP A 988 -13.76 7.50 5.28
CA ASP A 988 -15.16 7.14 5.13
C ASP A 988 -15.60 7.45 3.68
N THR A 989 -15.77 6.38 2.90
CA THR A 989 -16.22 6.43 1.50
C THR A 989 -17.74 6.43 1.34
N SER A 990 -18.52 6.33 2.43
CA SER A 990 -19.99 6.39 2.38
C SER A 990 -20.46 7.67 1.69
N LYS A 991 -19.74 8.78 1.94
CA LYS A 991 -19.90 10.11 1.36
C LYS A 991 -19.66 10.20 -0.16
N LEU A 992 -19.06 9.18 -0.75
CA LEU A 992 -18.86 9.04 -2.21
C LEU A 992 -19.93 8.16 -2.86
N SER A 993 -20.71 7.43 -2.05
CA SER A 993 -21.86 6.63 -2.48
C SER A 993 -23.16 7.42 -2.36
N SER A 994 -24.20 7.04 -3.12
CA SER A 994 -25.56 7.57 -2.89
C SER A 994 -26.28 6.88 -1.72
N VAL A 995 -25.82 5.71 -1.27
CA VAL A 995 -26.58 4.80 -0.41
C VAL A 995 -25.88 4.61 0.94
N ALA A 996 -26.29 5.38 1.95
CA ALA A 996 -25.78 5.32 3.32
C ALA A 996 -26.89 5.57 4.35
N ILE A 997 -26.91 4.77 5.43
CA ILE A 997 -27.98 4.76 6.46
C ILE A 997 -27.97 6.05 7.31
N SER A 998 -26.81 6.71 7.43
CA SER A 998 -26.57 7.91 8.23
C SER A 998 -26.75 9.25 7.48
N ARG A 999 -27.19 9.19 6.21
CA ARG A 999 -27.30 10.34 5.29
C ARG A 999 -28.27 11.42 5.77
N ASP A 1000 -29.37 11.03 6.44
CA ASP A 1000 -30.09 11.91 7.37
C ASP A 1000 -29.54 11.67 8.78
N THR A 1001 -28.57 12.51 9.17
CA THR A 1001 -27.85 12.34 10.42
C THR A 1001 -28.72 12.60 11.64
N GLN A 1002 -29.72 13.48 11.56
CA GLN A 1002 -30.59 13.78 12.70
C GLN A 1002 -31.52 12.61 12.99
N LYS A 1003 -32.28 12.16 11.99
CA LYS A 1003 -33.18 11.00 12.11
C LYS A 1003 -32.44 9.73 12.52
N HIS A 1004 -31.21 9.55 12.04
CA HIS A 1004 -30.34 8.45 12.45
C HIS A 1004 -29.93 8.52 13.94
N TYR A 1005 -29.72 9.73 14.49
CA TYR A 1005 -29.38 9.94 15.91
C TYR A 1005 -30.62 9.86 16.81
N ASP A 1006 -31.79 10.25 16.31
CA ASP A 1006 -33.08 10.12 17.01
C ASP A 1006 -33.41 8.64 17.22
N ILE A 1007 -33.40 7.84 16.14
CA ILE A 1007 -33.58 6.37 16.21
C ILE A 1007 -32.56 5.73 17.18
N ARG A 1008 -31.29 6.16 17.12
CA ARG A 1008 -30.27 5.66 18.05
C ARG A 1008 -30.53 6.08 19.50
N THR A 1009 -31.14 7.23 19.73
CA THR A 1009 -31.54 7.68 21.07
C THR A 1009 -32.70 6.84 21.62
N ASP A 1010 -33.69 6.50 20.79
CA ASP A 1010 -34.77 5.57 21.16
C ASP A 1010 -34.22 4.17 21.48
N CYS A 1011 -33.24 3.69 20.70
CA CYS A 1011 -32.54 2.44 20.99
C CYS A 1011 -31.82 2.44 22.36
N LEU A 1012 -31.21 3.55 22.77
CA LEU A 1012 -30.57 3.66 24.09
C LEU A 1012 -31.59 3.53 25.22
N ALA A 1013 -32.74 4.19 25.09
CA ALA A 1013 -33.83 4.08 26.06
C ALA A 1013 -34.36 2.64 26.14
N LYS A 1014 -34.62 2.01 24.98
CA LYS A 1014 -35.11 0.63 24.92
C LYS A 1014 -34.09 -0.37 25.49
N PHE A 1015 -32.84 -0.32 25.06
CA PHE A 1015 -31.81 -1.26 25.53
C PHE A 1015 -31.45 -1.04 27.00
N SER A 1016 -31.47 0.19 27.51
CA SER A 1016 -31.26 0.43 28.94
C SER A 1016 -32.39 -0.15 29.81
N SER A 1017 -33.64 -0.16 29.31
CA SER A 1017 -34.75 -0.83 30.01
C SER A 1017 -34.64 -2.36 30.07
N ILE A 1018 -33.89 -3.00 29.16
CA ILE A 1018 -33.71 -4.47 29.10
C ILE A 1018 -32.42 -4.91 29.80
N TYR A 1019 -31.32 -4.17 29.60
CA TYR A 1019 -29.96 -4.58 29.98
C TYR A 1019 -29.32 -3.72 31.08
N GLY A 1020 -30.02 -2.69 31.59
CA GLY A 1020 -29.53 -1.83 32.67
C GLY A 1020 -28.70 -0.63 32.19
N SER A 1021 -27.74 -0.20 33.00
CA SER A 1021 -26.90 0.98 32.71
C SER A 1021 -25.72 0.66 31.78
N LEU A 1022 -25.40 1.60 30.88
CA LEU A 1022 -24.12 1.60 30.15
C LEU A 1022 -22.92 1.80 31.08
N PRO A 1023 -21.69 1.45 30.64
CA PRO A 1023 -20.49 1.55 31.47
C PRO A 1023 -20.09 3.02 31.71
N HIS A 1024 -19.20 3.21 32.68
CA HIS A 1024 -18.67 4.52 33.04
C HIS A 1024 -17.86 5.15 31.89
N LYS A 1025 -17.70 6.48 31.95
CA LYS A 1025 -16.87 7.26 31.03
C LYS A 1025 -15.38 6.87 31.18
N TRP A 1026 -14.76 6.47 30.09
CA TRP A 1026 -13.30 6.35 29.93
C TRP A 1026 -12.74 7.62 29.31
N GLU A 1027 -11.52 8.02 29.68
CA GLU A 1027 -10.87 9.22 29.13
C GLU A 1027 -10.02 8.91 27.89
N PHE A 1028 -9.64 9.96 27.14
CA PHE A 1028 -8.68 9.85 26.03
C PHE A 1028 -7.26 10.13 26.51
N GLY A 1029 -6.27 9.50 25.90
CA GLY A 1029 -4.86 9.66 26.24
C GLY A 1029 -4.40 8.92 27.50
N MET A 1030 -5.16 7.91 27.94
CA MET A 1030 -4.83 7.06 29.10
C MET A 1030 -3.79 5.98 28.75
N ARG A 1031 -3.64 5.61 27.46
CA ARG A 1031 -2.69 4.56 27.07
C ARG A 1031 -1.24 5.05 27.10
N GLN A 1032 -0.34 4.20 27.60
CA GLN A 1032 1.10 4.48 27.65
C GLN A 1032 1.73 4.57 26.25
N ASP A 1033 1.24 3.79 25.29
CA ASP A 1033 1.65 3.87 23.88
C ASP A 1033 1.24 5.20 23.21
N GLY A 1034 0.26 5.91 23.77
CA GLY A 1034 -0.32 7.14 23.22
C GLY A 1034 -1.14 6.94 21.95
N TRP A 1035 -1.59 5.72 21.66
CA TRP A 1035 -2.42 5.39 20.49
C TRP A 1035 -3.90 5.76 20.66
N ASP A 1036 -4.32 6.33 21.80
CA ASP A 1036 -5.69 6.76 22.10
C ASP A 1036 -5.86 8.29 22.20
N LYS A 1037 -4.89 9.04 21.67
CA LYS A 1037 -4.79 10.51 21.77
C LYS A 1037 -5.59 11.26 20.70
#